data_AF-A0A2T3FK64-F1
#
_entry.id   AF-A0A2T3FK64-F1
#
_cell.length_a   1.000
_cell.length_b   1.000
_cell.length_c   1.000
_cell.angle_alpha   90.00
_cell.angle_beta   90.00
_cell.angle_gamma   90.00
#
_symmetry.space_group_name_H-M   'P 1'
#
loop_
_entity.id
_entity.type
_entity.pdbx_description
1 polymer ?
#
loop_
_entity_poly.entity_id
_entity_poly.type
_entity_poly.pdbx_seq_one_letter_code
_entity_poly.pdbx_strand_id
1 'polypeptide(L)'
;MSLEFKKIEVNSIQEMLPFYAMRHNMTCDSVFLESYVWKDYYNVRYAIWENKALLWLMENEGRCFSAMPLCREEDLPGAFAAIEEYFNEELGYPLVINLADEYAVKYLNLPEDKYLVEEQVDSRDYLYNGDAMRSLAGKKLHKKKNRVNAFKREYEGRYEYRRLCCSDSHDVWVFLDRWRQQKGEEVEEHLDYEVKGIHDILKNCSEFSIHMGGVYIDGQMEAFTIGSYNPVEHMAVIHIEKANPEINGLYQFINQQFLIEEFPEAEWVNREDDMGLEGLRKAKMTYYPADYARKYLVEQLLNGSKGYHWAEQIANTTAGSVLTYLDAEDKDETKHLWHMCFPEDSESFIEYYYKEKTKDNEILVKKDNGLLISMVQYNPYAVKLRGRLWKLDYLVGVATEESRRREGHFRDVFVKMLHDEEAAGKPITYLVPVNPAVYAPMGFTFIGNVASYELTEEAKKTLTRTVCQDTPEDCGRAAVYMEQWLGARYEMYTRRDAAYVSRLIKELASENGTLEFLEQDGRLVGLDAYWGWEVREHRLLYAEDAYTVKTGEKPWNMARLTNIGALLAAFGLKQAEQQGEEKRMLTLGIRMNDSILEMNNGEFVWTIGETGSSLKARKPEPDTCGCTENVSIWLETKPEELVSWLFGCRKAEEIWGGQLENKGLAEILAQVDTVNGVYLDEIV
;
A
#
# COMPACT_ATOMS: atom_id res chain seq x y z
N MET A 1 -14.31 13.60 31.56
CA MET A 1 -15.65 13.29 31.02
C MET A 1 -15.40 12.75 29.62
N SER A 2 -15.90 11.57 29.28
CA SER A 2 -15.65 10.98 27.96
C SER A 2 -16.23 11.89 26.87
N LEU A 3 -15.41 12.32 25.90
CA LEU A 3 -15.87 13.06 24.74
C LEU A 3 -16.79 12.16 23.90
N GLU A 4 -18.01 12.62 23.63
CA GLU A 4 -18.97 11.90 22.79
C GLU A 4 -19.05 12.56 21.41
N PHE A 5 -18.41 11.94 20.42
CA PHE A 5 -18.37 12.43 19.04
C PHE A 5 -19.63 12.04 18.26
N LYS A 6 -20.31 13.04 17.68
CA LYS A 6 -21.56 12.89 16.92
C LYS A 6 -21.36 13.26 15.45
N LYS A 7 -22.09 12.60 14.56
CA LYS A 7 -22.09 12.95 13.12
C LYS A 7 -22.72 14.32 12.91
N ILE A 8 -22.27 15.02 11.86
CA ILE A 8 -22.89 16.28 11.46
C ILE A 8 -24.23 16.01 10.78
N GLU A 9 -25.31 16.44 11.41
CA GLU A 9 -26.64 16.54 10.81
C GLU A 9 -27.02 18.00 10.60
N VAL A 10 -27.95 18.28 9.68
CA VAL A 10 -28.43 19.66 9.40
C VAL A 10 -28.91 20.35 10.69
N ASN A 11 -29.59 19.61 11.58
CA ASN A 11 -30.09 20.17 12.84
C ASN A 11 -28.97 20.46 13.85
N SER A 12 -27.80 19.84 13.72
CA SER A 12 -26.64 20.06 14.59
C SER A 12 -25.89 21.36 14.31
N ILE A 13 -26.12 21.99 13.14
CA ILE A 13 -25.43 23.21 12.72
C ILE A 13 -25.58 24.33 13.77
N GLN A 14 -26.80 24.51 14.29
CA GLN A 14 -27.10 25.55 15.28
C GLN A 14 -26.32 25.39 16.60
N GLU A 15 -25.90 24.16 16.93
CA GLU A 15 -25.08 23.89 18.11
C GLU A 15 -23.60 24.24 17.88
N MET A 16 -23.14 24.22 16.63
CA MET A 16 -21.74 24.38 16.24
C MET A 16 -21.38 25.82 15.89
N LEU A 17 -22.29 26.55 15.23
CA LEU A 17 -22.08 27.95 14.81
C LEU A 17 -21.57 28.89 15.91
N PRO A 18 -22.01 28.79 17.19
CA PRO A 18 -21.52 29.67 18.25
C PRO A 18 -20.01 29.58 18.55
N PHE A 19 -19.34 28.51 18.10
CA PHE A 19 -17.90 28.30 18.34
C PHE A 19 -17.01 28.89 17.23
N TYR A 20 -17.61 29.25 16.09
CA TYR A 20 -16.91 29.99 15.03
C TYR A 20 -16.75 31.45 15.44
N ALA A 21 -15.74 32.12 14.88
CA ALA A 21 -15.47 33.53 15.14
C ALA A 21 -15.24 33.87 16.64
N MET A 22 -14.76 32.91 17.45
CA MET A 22 -14.38 33.13 18.86
C MET A 22 -12.94 33.61 19.04
N ARG A 23 -12.11 33.54 18.00
CA ARG A 23 -10.73 34.02 17.95
C ARG A 23 -10.35 34.42 16.53
N HIS A 24 -9.17 35.01 16.37
CA HIS A 24 -8.60 35.27 15.06
C HIS A 24 -8.33 33.97 14.31
N ASN A 25 -8.76 33.91 13.05
CA ASN A 25 -8.51 32.80 12.14
C ASN A 25 -8.73 33.27 10.69
N MET A 26 -7.65 33.39 9.93
CA MET A 26 -7.68 33.84 8.53
C MET A 26 -7.90 32.72 7.51
N THR A 27 -7.94 31.46 7.96
CA THR A 27 -8.13 30.29 7.08
C THR A 27 -9.58 30.15 6.61
N CYS A 28 -9.81 29.36 5.57
CA CYS A 28 -11.15 29.01 5.08
C CYS A 28 -11.94 28.19 6.11
N ASP A 29 -11.25 27.51 7.02
CA ASP A 29 -11.84 26.76 8.16
C ASP A 29 -12.39 27.68 9.27
N SER A 30 -12.22 29.01 9.13
CA SER A 30 -12.82 30.01 10.02
C SER A 30 -14.34 30.15 9.88
N VAL A 31 -14.94 29.47 8.90
CA VAL A 31 -16.38 29.42 8.65
C VAL A 31 -16.84 27.97 8.48
N PHE A 32 -18.13 27.72 8.74
CA PHE A 32 -18.66 26.35 8.86
C PHE A 32 -18.69 25.53 7.57
N LEU A 33 -18.73 26.18 6.40
CA LEU A 33 -19.11 25.51 5.16
C LEU A 33 -18.14 24.40 4.75
N GLU A 34 -16.83 24.58 4.95
CA GLU A 34 -15.82 23.60 4.56
C GLU A 34 -16.00 22.27 5.29
N SER A 35 -16.11 22.29 6.63
CA SER A 35 -16.32 21.07 7.42
C SER A 35 -17.62 20.34 7.05
N TYR A 36 -18.60 21.05 6.50
CA TYR A 36 -19.86 20.47 6.04
C TYR A 36 -19.77 19.86 4.64
N VAL A 37 -19.09 20.52 3.69
CA VAL A 37 -18.89 20.00 2.32
C VAL A 37 -18.16 18.66 2.34
N TRP A 38 -17.14 18.54 3.18
CA TRP A 38 -16.29 17.35 3.25
C TRP A 38 -16.73 16.31 4.29
N LYS A 39 -17.89 16.51 4.93
CA LYS A 39 -18.35 15.69 6.07
C LYS A 39 -18.43 14.19 5.76
N ASP A 40 -18.85 13.84 4.55
CA ASP A 40 -19.03 12.44 4.13
C ASP A 40 -17.71 11.80 3.72
N TYR A 41 -16.80 12.59 3.15
CA TYR A 41 -15.49 12.11 2.69
C TYR A 41 -14.60 11.77 3.89
N TYR A 42 -14.54 12.65 4.90
CA TYR A 42 -13.72 12.47 6.11
C TYR A 42 -14.48 11.90 7.31
N ASN A 43 -15.67 11.31 7.11
CA ASN A 43 -16.54 10.80 8.19
C ASN A 43 -16.57 11.73 9.42
N VAL A 44 -16.78 13.03 9.16
CA VAL A 44 -16.55 14.09 10.15
C VAL A 44 -17.55 13.98 11.30
N ARG A 45 -17.01 13.96 12.51
CA ARG A 45 -17.75 13.99 13.76
C ARG A 45 -17.29 15.17 14.61
N TYR A 46 -18.17 15.63 15.49
CA TYR A 46 -17.88 16.73 16.40
C TYR A 46 -18.25 16.39 17.85
N ALA A 47 -17.59 17.03 18.79
CA ALA A 47 -17.95 17.01 20.21
C ALA A 47 -17.85 18.42 20.78
N ILE A 48 -18.69 18.75 21.77
CA ILE A 48 -18.62 20.02 22.50
C ILE A 48 -17.96 19.74 23.86
N TRP A 49 -16.76 20.27 24.06
CA TRP A 49 -16.02 20.16 25.31
C TRP A 49 -16.39 21.30 26.25
N GLU A 50 -17.02 20.96 27.39
CA GLU A 50 -17.41 21.88 28.48
C GLU A 50 -18.22 23.12 28.07
N ASN A 51 -18.93 23.10 26.93
CA ASN A 51 -19.54 24.29 26.31
C ASN A 51 -18.55 25.42 26.01
N LYS A 52 -17.25 25.11 25.90
CA LYS A 52 -16.15 26.05 25.62
C LYS A 52 -15.53 25.86 24.25
N ALA A 53 -15.46 24.63 23.78
CA ALA A 53 -14.82 24.31 22.51
C ALA A 53 -15.61 23.31 21.68
N LEU A 54 -15.61 23.53 20.38
CA LEU A 54 -15.99 22.56 19.37
C LEU A 54 -14.73 21.78 18.94
N LEU A 55 -14.77 20.47 19.15
CA LEU A 55 -13.71 19.53 18.79
C LEU A 55 -14.12 18.72 17.58
N TRP A 56 -13.16 18.40 16.72
CA TRP A 56 -13.37 17.64 15.50
C TRP A 56 -12.72 16.26 15.61
N LEU A 57 -13.41 15.25 15.11
CA LEU A 57 -12.85 13.93 14.86
C LEU A 57 -13.15 13.59 13.41
N MET A 58 -12.11 13.55 12.62
CA MET A 58 -12.15 13.19 11.21
C MET A 58 -11.50 11.84 11.04
N GLU A 59 -11.96 11.07 10.08
CA GLU A 59 -11.43 9.76 9.75
C GLU A 59 -11.25 9.69 8.25
N ASN A 60 -10.01 9.49 7.81
CA ASN A 60 -9.72 9.16 6.43
C ASN A 60 -9.15 7.74 6.42
N GLU A 61 -9.86 6.84 5.74
CA GLU A 61 -9.43 5.46 5.53
C GLU A 61 -9.02 4.72 6.82
N GLY A 62 -9.77 4.89 7.92
CA GLY A 62 -9.55 4.20 9.19
C GLY A 62 -8.51 4.84 10.12
N ARG A 63 -7.85 5.92 9.71
CA ARG A 63 -7.03 6.76 10.60
C ARG A 63 -7.79 8.00 11.02
N CYS A 64 -7.87 8.25 12.32
CA CYS A 64 -8.44 9.49 12.80
C CYS A 64 -7.39 10.58 12.90
N PHE A 65 -7.82 11.79 12.62
CA PHE A 65 -7.10 13.03 12.86
C PHE A 65 -8.10 14.08 13.30
N SER A 66 -7.59 15.21 13.76
CA SER A 66 -8.40 16.32 14.23
C SER A 66 -8.08 17.60 13.46
N ALA A 67 -8.91 18.61 13.66
CA ALA A 67 -8.67 19.98 13.28
C ALA A 67 -8.47 20.78 14.57
N MET A 68 -7.84 21.95 14.46
CA MET A 68 -7.59 22.78 15.63
C MET A 68 -8.92 23.13 16.33
N PRO A 69 -9.05 22.96 17.67
CA PRO A 69 -10.29 23.23 18.39
C PRO A 69 -10.83 24.63 18.11
N LEU A 70 -12.13 24.76 17.84
CA LEU A 70 -12.78 26.06 17.68
C LEU A 70 -13.31 26.54 19.04
N CYS A 71 -12.70 27.59 19.57
CA CYS A 71 -12.94 28.13 20.90
C CYS A 71 -12.31 29.52 21.05
N ARG A 72 -12.57 30.16 22.18
CA ARG A 72 -11.85 31.37 22.59
C ARG A 72 -10.37 31.06 22.83
N GLU A 73 -9.55 32.08 22.66
CA GLU A 73 -8.11 32.00 22.86
C GLU A 73 -7.74 31.43 24.25
N GLU A 74 -8.40 31.90 25.32
CA GLU A 74 -8.12 31.46 26.69
C GLU A 74 -8.45 29.97 26.95
N ASP A 75 -9.36 29.38 26.16
CA ASP A 75 -9.82 28.01 26.31
C ASP A 75 -9.02 27.02 25.45
N LEU A 76 -8.27 27.52 24.46
CA LEU A 76 -7.55 26.71 23.46
C LEU A 76 -6.57 25.69 24.06
N PRO A 77 -5.75 26.02 25.09
CA PRO A 77 -4.86 25.04 25.70
C PRO A 77 -5.61 23.88 26.37
N GLY A 78 -6.74 24.17 27.01
CA GLY A 78 -7.58 23.15 27.64
C GLY A 78 -8.29 22.26 26.63
N ALA A 79 -8.79 22.85 25.54
CA ALA A 79 -9.44 22.14 24.46
C ALA A 79 -8.45 21.25 23.68
N PHE A 80 -7.23 21.74 23.44
CA PHE A 80 -6.14 20.96 22.83
C PHE A 80 -5.77 19.75 23.70
N ALA A 81 -5.62 19.95 25.01
CA ALA A 81 -5.33 18.86 25.94
C ALA A 81 -6.45 17.80 25.96
N ALA A 82 -7.72 18.23 25.88
CA ALA A 82 -8.85 17.32 25.88
C ALA A 82 -8.92 16.42 24.63
N ILE A 83 -8.62 16.98 23.44
CA ILE A 83 -8.56 16.16 22.21
C ILE A 83 -7.31 15.26 22.20
N GLU A 84 -6.19 15.73 22.74
CA GLU A 84 -5.00 14.91 22.93
C GLU A 84 -5.26 13.70 23.85
N GLU A 85 -5.90 13.92 25.00
CA GLU A 85 -6.26 12.86 25.94
C GLU A 85 -7.15 11.83 25.25
N TYR A 86 -8.12 12.26 24.45
CA TYR A 86 -8.98 11.35 23.69
C TYR A 86 -8.22 10.50 22.68
N PHE A 87 -7.30 11.09 21.92
CA PHE A 87 -6.47 10.34 20.97
C PHE A 87 -5.61 9.29 21.70
N ASN A 88 -4.95 9.69 22.79
CA ASN A 88 -4.04 8.81 23.51
C ASN A 88 -4.76 7.72 24.31
N GLU A 89 -5.84 8.05 25.02
CA GLU A 89 -6.49 7.14 25.97
C GLU A 89 -7.64 6.35 25.36
N GLU A 90 -8.42 6.94 24.45
CA GLU A 90 -9.61 6.30 23.87
C GLU A 90 -9.31 5.67 22.50
N LEU A 91 -8.53 6.33 21.64
CA LEU A 91 -8.15 5.79 20.33
C LEU A 91 -6.85 4.97 20.37
N GLY A 92 -5.98 5.21 21.35
CA GLY A 92 -4.76 4.45 21.56
C GLY A 92 -3.58 4.84 20.66
N TYR A 93 -3.58 6.05 20.07
CA TYR A 93 -2.46 6.55 19.27
C TYR A 93 -2.33 8.09 19.34
N PRO A 94 -1.14 8.65 19.00
CA PRO A 94 -0.85 10.07 19.18
C PRO A 94 -1.76 11.00 18.38
N LEU A 95 -1.98 12.20 18.91
CA LEU A 95 -2.76 13.24 18.27
C LEU A 95 -2.10 13.73 16.97
N VAL A 96 -2.90 13.82 15.93
CA VAL A 96 -2.58 14.52 14.69
C VAL A 96 -3.64 15.60 14.46
N ILE A 97 -3.22 16.85 14.38
CA ILE A 97 -4.06 17.96 13.91
C ILE A 97 -3.57 18.39 12.53
N ASN A 98 -4.45 18.28 11.55
CA ASN A 98 -4.18 18.74 10.19
C ASN A 98 -4.75 20.15 9.98
N LEU A 99 -4.13 20.93 9.09
CA LEU A 99 -4.60 22.26 8.68
C LEU A 99 -4.78 23.27 9.84
N ALA A 100 -3.98 23.16 10.90
CA ALA A 100 -4.05 24.05 12.05
C ALA A 100 -3.78 25.52 11.67
N ASP A 101 -4.62 26.43 12.13
CA ASP A 101 -4.46 27.85 11.86
C ASP A 101 -3.22 28.45 12.53
N GLU A 102 -2.50 29.33 11.82
CA GLU A 102 -1.24 29.94 12.29
C GLU A 102 -1.39 30.63 13.67
N TYR A 103 -2.55 31.24 13.92
CA TYR A 103 -2.80 31.95 15.18
C TYR A 103 -2.81 31.00 16.37
N ALA A 104 -3.60 29.91 16.27
CA ALA A 104 -3.69 28.89 17.29
C ALA A 104 -2.34 28.21 17.56
N VAL A 105 -1.59 27.89 16.50
CA VAL A 105 -0.24 27.28 16.63
C VAL A 105 0.71 28.19 17.38
N LYS A 106 0.75 29.48 17.02
CA LYS A 106 1.59 30.48 17.70
C LYS A 106 1.17 30.69 19.16
N TYR A 107 -0.14 30.68 19.41
CA TYR A 107 -0.67 30.87 20.76
C TYR A 107 -0.38 29.67 21.68
N LEU A 108 -0.57 28.45 21.19
CA LEU A 108 -0.28 27.23 21.93
C LEU A 108 1.22 27.09 22.23
N ASN A 109 2.09 27.57 21.33
CA ASN A 109 3.54 27.53 21.47
C ASN A 109 4.02 26.14 21.92
N LEU A 110 3.61 25.13 21.14
CA LEU A 110 3.79 23.73 21.47
C LEU A 110 5.28 23.38 21.61
N PRO A 111 5.66 22.60 22.64
CA PRO A 111 7.06 22.25 22.88
C PRO A 111 7.61 21.28 21.81
N GLU A 112 8.73 21.66 21.19
CA GLU A 112 9.37 20.92 20.07
C GLU A 112 9.81 19.49 20.45
N ASP A 113 10.01 19.19 21.74
CA ASP A 113 10.33 17.84 22.21
C ASP A 113 9.10 16.92 22.29
N LYS A 114 7.89 17.47 22.14
CA LYS A 114 6.62 16.73 22.17
C LYS A 114 5.82 16.81 20.88
N TYR A 115 6.01 17.84 20.07
CA TYR A 115 5.24 18.02 18.84
C TYR A 115 6.12 18.41 17.67
N LEU A 116 5.85 17.80 16.51
CA LEU A 116 6.27 18.31 15.22
C LEU A 116 5.23 19.34 14.76
N VAL A 117 5.70 20.51 14.33
CA VAL A 117 4.86 21.59 13.79
C VAL A 117 5.46 22.05 12.47
N GLU A 118 4.77 21.76 11.36
CA GLU A 118 5.26 22.06 10.02
C GLU A 118 4.24 22.86 9.21
N GLU A 119 4.70 23.88 8.48
CA GLU A 119 3.83 24.64 7.59
C GLU A 119 3.46 23.79 6.37
N GLN A 120 2.16 23.66 6.11
CA GLN A 120 1.64 22.99 4.92
C GLN A 120 1.53 24.00 3.78
N VAL A 121 2.66 24.26 3.12
CA VAL A 121 2.82 25.36 2.13
C VAL A 121 1.83 25.26 0.97
N ASP A 122 1.50 24.04 0.52
CA ASP A 122 0.55 23.81 -0.57
C ASP A 122 -0.92 24.01 -0.16
N SER A 123 -1.21 23.99 1.15
CA SER A 123 -2.55 24.12 1.73
C SER A 123 -2.84 25.51 2.29
N ARG A 124 -1.91 26.47 2.16
CA ARG A 124 -2.15 27.85 2.60
C ARG A 124 -3.20 28.53 1.72
N ASP A 125 -4.07 29.30 2.34
CA ASP A 125 -5.10 30.01 1.58
C ASP A 125 -4.58 31.31 0.98
N TYR A 126 -5.11 31.66 -0.18
CA TYR A 126 -4.78 32.90 -0.86
C TYR A 126 -5.66 34.05 -0.34
N LEU A 127 -5.05 35.06 0.27
CA LEU A 127 -5.72 36.26 0.78
C LEU A 127 -5.54 37.43 -0.17
N TYR A 128 -6.64 38.09 -0.53
CA TYR A 128 -6.66 39.25 -1.41
C TYR A 128 -7.30 40.45 -0.72
N ASN A 129 -6.89 41.65 -1.11
CA ASN A 129 -7.58 42.87 -0.69
C ASN A 129 -8.95 42.97 -1.41
N GLY A 130 -10.03 43.12 -0.65
CA GLY A 130 -11.40 43.15 -1.16
C GLY A 130 -11.66 44.28 -2.14
N ASP A 131 -11.17 45.49 -1.87
CA ASP A 131 -11.32 46.63 -2.78
C ASP A 131 -10.59 46.41 -4.11
N ALA A 132 -9.40 45.81 -4.06
CA ALA A 132 -8.65 45.46 -5.26
C ALA A 132 -9.41 44.41 -6.09
N MET A 133 -10.02 43.40 -5.46
CA MET A 133 -10.79 42.36 -6.14
C MET A 133 -12.11 42.89 -6.72
N ARG A 134 -12.82 43.77 -5.99
CA ARG A 134 -14.05 44.42 -6.49
C ARG A 134 -13.78 45.42 -7.61
N SER A 135 -12.72 46.23 -7.50
CA SER A 135 -12.44 47.27 -8.50
C SER A 135 -11.62 46.78 -9.71
N LEU A 136 -10.83 45.72 -9.51
CA LEU A 136 -9.77 45.25 -10.42
C LEU A 136 -8.85 46.40 -10.91
N ALA A 137 -8.68 47.43 -10.08
CA ALA A 137 -7.95 48.63 -10.43
C ALA A 137 -6.43 48.45 -10.31
N GLY A 138 -5.69 49.32 -10.99
CA GLY A 138 -4.23 49.35 -10.93
C GLY A 138 -3.53 48.47 -11.97
N LYS A 139 -2.21 48.68 -12.09
CA LYS A 139 -1.36 48.08 -13.14
C LYS A 139 -1.33 46.55 -13.08
N LYS A 140 -1.36 45.97 -11.88
CA LYS A 140 -1.32 44.52 -11.64
C LYS A 140 -2.58 43.82 -12.18
N LEU A 141 -3.77 44.33 -11.85
CA LEU A 141 -5.05 43.71 -12.19
C LEU A 141 -5.65 44.17 -13.53
N HIS A 142 -4.99 45.08 -14.24
CA HIS A 142 -5.46 45.64 -15.51
C HIS A 142 -5.85 44.57 -16.56
N LYS A 143 -5.10 43.47 -16.66
CA LYS A 143 -5.44 42.37 -17.58
C LYS A 143 -6.76 41.67 -17.19
N LYS A 144 -7.04 41.51 -15.90
CA LYS A 144 -8.30 40.93 -15.40
C LYS A 144 -9.46 41.87 -15.67
N LYS A 145 -9.29 43.17 -15.38
CA LYS A 145 -10.26 44.21 -15.71
C LYS A 145 -10.60 44.25 -17.21
N ASN A 146 -9.60 44.10 -18.08
CA ASN A 146 -9.82 44.04 -19.52
C ASN A 146 -10.64 42.81 -19.94
N ARG A 147 -10.42 41.65 -19.32
CA ARG A 147 -11.23 40.45 -19.58
C ARG A 147 -12.67 40.63 -19.13
N VAL A 148 -12.90 41.23 -17.96
CA VAL A 148 -14.25 41.57 -17.50
C VAL A 148 -14.93 42.53 -18.48
N ASN A 149 -14.25 43.59 -18.89
CA ASN A 149 -14.80 44.56 -19.84
C ASN A 149 -15.07 43.94 -21.22
N ALA A 150 -14.23 42.99 -21.66
CA ALA A 150 -14.45 42.24 -22.89
C ALA A 150 -15.72 41.39 -22.80
N PHE A 151 -15.88 40.62 -21.72
CA PHE A 151 -17.11 39.86 -21.43
C PHE A 151 -18.34 40.77 -21.43
N LYS A 152 -18.32 41.85 -20.64
CA LYS A 152 -19.45 42.79 -20.54
C LYS A 152 -19.87 43.37 -21.89
N ARG A 153 -18.90 43.67 -22.77
CA ARG A 153 -19.15 44.21 -24.12
C ARG A 153 -19.65 43.15 -25.10
N GLU A 154 -19.14 41.92 -25.02
CA GLU A 154 -19.51 40.83 -25.92
C GLU A 154 -20.93 40.30 -25.65
N TYR A 155 -21.33 40.30 -24.38
CA TYR A 155 -22.63 39.81 -23.93
C TYR A 155 -23.57 40.94 -23.49
N GLU A 156 -23.33 42.18 -23.92
CA GLU A 156 -24.14 43.33 -23.55
C GLU A 156 -25.64 43.09 -23.84
N GLY A 157 -26.48 43.26 -22.82
CA GLY A 157 -27.93 43.00 -22.88
C GLY A 157 -28.34 41.52 -22.91
N ARG A 158 -27.37 40.59 -22.86
CA ARG A 158 -27.59 39.13 -22.92
C ARG A 158 -27.15 38.39 -21.67
N TYR A 159 -26.40 39.03 -20.77
CA TYR A 159 -26.03 38.44 -19.48
C TYR A 159 -26.82 39.06 -18.33
N GLU A 160 -27.07 38.28 -17.28
CA GLU A 160 -27.55 38.74 -15.99
C GLU A 160 -26.78 38.06 -14.86
N TYR A 161 -26.50 38.82 -13.79
CA TYR A 161 -26.09 38.26 -12.51
C TYR A 161 -27.33 38.09 -11.65
N ARG A 162 -27.45 36.94 -10.98
CA ARG A 162 -28.58 36.62 -10.11
C ARG A 162 -28.06 36.09 -8.78
N ARG A 163 -28.59 36.62 -7.68
CA ARG A 163 -28.45 35.99 -6.36
C ARG A 163 -29.25 34.69 -6.37
N LEU A 164 -28.59 33.57 -6.07
CA LEU A 164 -29.23 32.26 -6.04
C LEU A 164 -29.84 31.99 -4.66
N CYS A 165 -30.91 31.22 -4.64
CA CYS A 165 -31.57 30.72 -3.45
C CYS A 165 -31.88 29.22 -3.60
N CYS A 166 -32.50 28.60 -2.59
CA CYS A 166 -32.66 27.14 -2.55
C CYS A 166 -33.48 26.60 -3.75
N SER A 167 -34.35 27.43 -4.36
CA SER A 167 -35.13 27.03 -5.54
C SER A 167 -34.33 26.99 -6.85
N ASP A 168 -33.14 27.59 -6.89
CA ASP A 168 -32.29 27.62 -8.09
C ASP A 168 -31.40 26.37 -8.21
N SER A 169 -31.60 25.39 -7.33
CA SER A 169 -30.80 24.15 -7.27
C SER A 169 -30.80 23.35 -8.58
N HIS A 170 -31.91 23.37 -9.32
CA HIS A 170 -32.01 22.72 -10.61
C HIS A 170 -31.07 23.34 -11.65
N ASP A 171 -30.98 24.67 -11.71
CA ASP A 171 -30.12 25.36 -12.67
C ASP A 171 -28.64 25.09 -12.38
N VAL A 172 -28.25 25.08 -11.10
CA VAL A 172 -26.89 24.71 -10.68
C VAL A 172 -26.56 23.26 -11.05
N TRP A 173 -27.50 22.34 -10.85
CA TRP A 173 -27.34 20.94 -11.23
C TRP A 173 -27.15 20.76 -12.74
N VAL A 174 -28.02 21.40 -13.56
CA VAL A 174 -27.91 21.36 -15.02
C VAL A 174 -26.57 21.95 -15.48
N PHE A 175 -26.12 23.04 -14.86
CA PHE A 175 -24.81 23.62 -15.18
C PHE A 175 -23.66 22.66 -14.82
N LEU A 176 -23.66 22.07 -13.62
CA LEU A 176 -22.61 21.15 -13.16
C LEU A 176 -22.51 19.89 -14.02
N ASP A 177 -23.65 19.31 -14.43
CA ASP A 177 -23.68 18.14 -15.32
C ASP A 177 -23.00 18.43 -16.67
N ARG A 178 -23.33 19.57 -17.30
CA ARG A 178 -22.67 20.00 -18.54
C ARG A 178 -21.19 20.31 -18.34
N TRP A 179 -20.85 21.00 -17.25
CA TRP A 179 -19.47 21.38 -16.94
C TRP A 179 -18.58 20.14 -16.73
N ARG A 180 -19.11 19.08 -16.11
CA ARG A 180 -18.44 17.79 -15.93
C ARG A 180 -18.13 17.09 -17.25
N GLN A 181 -19.09 17.03 -18.17
CA GLN A 181 -18.92 16.37 -19.48
C GLN A 181 -17.77 16.97 -20.31
N GLN A 182 -17.36 18.20 -20.04
CA GLN A 182 -16.27 18.90 -20.73
C GLN A 182 -14.87 18.60 -20.15
N LYS A 183 -14.74 17.88 -19.03
CA LYS A 183 -13.47 17.71 -18.28
C LYS A 183 -12.72 16.38 -18.49
N GLY A 184 -13.34 15.35 -19.07
CA GLY A 184 -12.72 14.03 -19.29
C GLY A 184 -12.65 13.13 -18.04
N GLU A 185 -12.40 11.83 -18.22
CA GLU A 185 -12.52 10.75 -17.21
C GLU A 185 -11.45 10.78 -16.07
N GLU A 186 -10.41 11.61 -16.13
CA GLU A 186 -9.30 11.63 -15.15
C GLU A 186 -9.57 12.45 -13.85
N VAL A 187 -10.78 13.00 -13.66
CA VAL A 187 -11.07 13.96 -12.56
C VAL A 187 -12.33 13.57 -11.75
N GLU A 188 -12.70 12.29 -11.69
CA GLU A 188 -14.05 11.90 -11.23
C GLU A 188 -14.23 11.81 -9.69
N GLU A 189 -13.28 11.31 -8.90
CA GLU A 189 -13.58 10.93 -7.49
C GLU A 189 -13.84 12.10 -6.53
N HIS A 190 -12.97 13.12 -6.43
CA HIS A 190 -13.19 14.26 -5.52
C HIS A 190 -14.36 15.15 -5.96
N LEU A 191 -14.66 15.16 -7.26
CA LEU A 191 -15.67 16.00 -7.84
C LEU A 191 -17.08 15.53 -7.49
N ASP A 192 -17.26 14.23 -7.21
CA ASP A 192 -18.52 13.64 -6.76
C ASP A 192 -18.88 14.03 -5.34
N TYR A 193 -17.91 14.10 -4.43
CA TYR A 193 -18.12 14.61 -3.08
C TYR A 193 -18.39 16.11 -3.07
N GLU A 194 -17.64 16.92 -3.84
CA GLU A 194 -17.88 18.36 -3.97
C GLU A 194 -19.30 18.63 -4.51
N VAL A 195 -19.74 17.89 -5.54
CA VAL A 195 -21.09 18.06 -6.11
C VAL A 195 -22.18 17.56 -5.18
N LYS A 196 -21.94 16.47 -4.43
CA LYS A 196 -22.86 16.03 -3.38
C LYS A 196 -22.97 17.09 -2.27
N GLY A 197 -21.85 17.69 -1.87
CA GLY A 197 -21.79 18.80 -0.92
C GLY A 197 -22.56 20.03 -1.41
N ILE A 198 -22.36 20.44 -2.67
CA ILE A 198 -23.13 21.52 -3.31
C ILE A 198 -24.63 21.23 -3.27
N HIS A 199 -25.04 20.00 -3.60
CA HIS A 199 -26.44 19.62 -3.57
C HIS A 199 -27.02 19.66 -2.15
N ASP A 200 -26.27 19.20 -1.15
CA ASP A 200 -26.65 19.29 0.27
C ASP A 200 -26.73 20.73 0.76
N ILE A 201 -25.83 21.61 0.31
CA ILE A 201 -25.88 23.05 0.59
C ILE A 201 -27.15 23.66 0.02
N LEU A 202 -27.43 23.43 -1.26
CA LEU A 202 -28.60 24.00 -1.94
C LEU A 202 -29.91 23.50 -1.34
N LYS A 203 -29.97 22.25 -0.90
CA LYS A 203 -31.15 21.66 -0.25
C LYS A 203 -31.44 22.29 1.12
N ASN A 204 -30.41 22.73 1.83
CA ASN A 204 -30.53 23.28 3.19
C ASN A 204 -30.06 24.74 3.27
N CYS A 205 -30.13 25.48 2.14
CA CYS A 205 -29.46 26.77 2.01
C CYS A 205 -29.97 27.84 2.99
N SER A 206 -31.18 27.68 3.52
CA SER A 206 -31.78 28.55 4.55
C SER A 206 -31.15 28.39 5.93
N GLU A 207 -30.49 27.27 6.20
CA GLU A 207 -29.88 26.96 7.50
C GLU A 207 -28.44 27.48 7.60
N PHE A 208 -27.83 27.85 6.47
CA PHE A 208 -26.45 28.35 6.42
C PHE A 208 -26.43 29.87 6.20
N SER A 209 -25.47 30.53 6.84
CA SER A 209 -25.15 31.94 6.55
C SER A 209 -24.23 32.05 5.33
N ILE A 210 -24.75 31.67 4.16
CA ILE A 210 -24.03 31.67 2.88
C ILE A 210 -24.66 32.61 1.87
N HIS A 211 -23.84 33.08 0.95
CA HIS A 211 -24.24 33.81 -0.23
C HIS A 211 -23.96 32.97 -1.47
N MET A 212 -24.85 33.06 -2.45
CA MET A 212 -24.72 32.32 -3.71
C MET A 212 -25.07 33.25 -4.87
N GLY A 213 -24.27 33.19 -5.94
CA GLY A 213 -24.42 34.02 -7.12
C GLY A 213 -24.27 33.21 -8.39
N GLY A 214 -25.09 33.49 -9.39
CA GLY A 214 -25.06 32.88 -10.71
C GLY A 214 -24.97 33.92 -11.81
N VAL A 215 -24.36 33.55 -12.93
CA VAL A 215 -24.35 34.36 -14.16
C VAL A 215 -25.06 33.58 -15.25
N TYR A 216 -26.12 34.18 -15.79
CA TYR A 216 -26.87 33.63 -16.90
C TYR A 216 -26.55 34.40 -18.17
N ILE A 217 -26.45 33.69 -19.29
CA ILE A 217 -26.25 34.25 -20.63
C ILE A 217 -27.32 33.65 -21.53
N ASP A 218 -28.08 34.50 -22.22
CA ASP A 218 -29.18 34.07 -23.09
C ASP A 218 -30.19 33.13 -22.37
N GLY A 219 -30.41 33.37 -21.07
CA GLY A 219 -31.33 32.60 -20.22
C GLY A 219 -30.76 31.31 -19.64
N GLN A 220 -29.50 30.98 -19.92
CA GLN A 220 -28.84 29.76 -19.44
C GLN A 220 -27.76 30.10 -18.41
N MET A 221 -27.70 29.37 -17.28
CA MET A 221 -26.61 29.53 -16.31
C MET A 221 -25.29 29.08 -16.93
N GLU A 222 -24.29 29.96 -16.87
CA GLU A 222 -22.93 29.73 -17.40
C GLU A 222 -21.85 29.85 -16.33
N ALA A 223 -22.18 30.34 -15.14
CA ALA A 223 -21.30 30.33 -13.99
C ALA A 223 -22.08 30.39 -12.68
N PHE A 224 -21.53 29.84 -11.60
CA PHE A 224 -22.02 30.03 -10.25
C PHE A 224 -20.88 30.05 -9.23
N THR A 225 -21.18 30.64 -8.07
CA THR A 225 -20.24 30.74 -6.95
C THR A 225 -20.98 30.73 -5.61
N ILE A 226 -20.32 30.20 -4.58
CA ILE A 226 -20.82 30.12 -3.20
C ILE A 226 -19.73 30.65 -2.27
N GLY A 227 -20.12 31.47 -1.31
CA GLY A 227 -19.22 32.03 -0.32
C GLY A 227 -19.88 32.31 1.02
N SER A 228 -19.06 32.45 2.04
CA SER A 228 -19.45 32.77 3.42
C SER A 228 -18.74 34.02 3.91
N TYR A 229 -19.18 34.57 5.04
CA TYR A 229 -18.55 35.74 5.66
C TYR A 229 -18.02 35.42 7.05
N ASN A 230 -16.74 35.72 7.28
CA ASN A 230 -16.14 35.74 8.60
C ASN A 230 -16.21 37.19 9.14
N PRO A 231 -17.05 37.47 10.16
CA PRO A 231 -17.25 38.82 10.67
C PRO A 231 -16.10 39.34 11.53
N VAL A 232 -15.26 38.48 12.11
CA VAL A 232 -14.13 38.89 12.96
C VAL A 232 -13.01 39.47 12.10
N GLU A 233 -12.73 38.84 10.96
CA GLU A 233 -11.67 39.26 10.04
C GLU A 233 -12.18 40.19 8.92
N HIS A 234 -13.47 40.54 8.93
CA HIS A 234 -14.14 41.26 7.85
C HIS A 234 -13.85 40.63 6.47
N MET A 235 -13.97 39.30 6.39
CA MET A 235 -13.43 38.50 5.29
C MET A 235 -14.51 37.70 4.58
N ALA A 236 -14.55 37.81 3.25
CA ALA A 236 -15.33 36.89 2.41
C ALA A 236 -14.51 35.63 2.14
N VAL A 237 -15.08 34.45 2.35
CA VAL A 237 -14.47 33.15 2.04
C VAL A 237 -15.21 32.56 0.84
N ILE A 238 -14.49 32.36 -0.27
CA ILE A 238 -15.07 31.90 -1.53
C ILE A 238 -14.77 30.42 -1.72
N HIS A 239 -15.75 29.59 -1.35
CA HIS A 239 -15.66 28.13 -1.34
C HIS A 239 -15.73 27.53 -2.74
N ILE A 240 -16.68 28.01 -3.55
CA ILE A 240 -16.96 27.40 -4.85
C ILE A 240 -17.03 28.49 -5.90
N GLU A 241 -16.31 28.32 -7.01
CA GLU A 241 -16.37 29.20 -8.17
C GLU A 241 -16.21 28.36 -9.44
N LYS A 242 -17.31 28.16 -10.18
CA LYS A 242 -17.33 27.40 -11.43
C LYS A 242 -17.91 28.27 -12.55
N ALA A 243 -17.31 28.23 -13.72
CA ALA A 243 -17.75 28.95 -14.90
C ALA A 243 -17.45 28.15 -16.17
N ASN A 244 -18.19 28.41 -17.23
CA ASN A 244 -17.93 27.84 -18.53
C ASN A 244 -16.56 28.32 -19.05
N PRO A 245 -15.58 27.42 -19.26
CA PRO A 245 -14.22 27.79 -19.66
C PRO A 245 -14.13 28.32 -21.10
N GLU A 246 -15.12 28.05 -21.94
CA GLU A 246 -15.17 28.52 -23.34
C GLU A 246 -15.52 30.01 -23.43
N ILE A 247 -16.10 30.58 -22.37
CA ILE A 247 -16.56 31.98 -22.35
C ILE A 247 -15.45 32.89 -21.81
N ASN A 248 -14.83 33.63 -22.72
CA ASN A 248 -13.72 34.51 -22.40
C ASN A 248 -14.11 35.59 -21.39
N GLY A 249 -13.43 35.59 -20.24
CA GLY A 249 -13.61 36.58 -19.19
C GLY A 249 -14.72 36.27 -18.18
N LEU A 250 -15.49 35.19 -18.35
CA LEU A 250 -16.59 34.84 -17.44
C LEU A 250 -16.11 34.54 -16.01
N TYR A 251 -15.04 33.74 -15.85
CA TYR A 251 -14.41 33.52 -14.55
C TYR A 251 -14.00 34.83 -13.86
N GLN A 252 -13.47 35.79 -14.62
CA GLN A 252 -13.09 37.08 -14.06
C GLN A 252 -14.32 37.91 -13.67
N PHE A 253 -15.39 37.82 -14.46
CA PHE A 253 -16.63 38.55 -14.22
C PHE A 253 -17.35 38.02 -12.98
N ILE A 254 -17.60 36.72 -12.87
CA ILE A 254 -18.29 36.16 -11.69
C ILE A 254 -17.50 36.40 -10.41
N ASN A 255 -16.18 36.22 -10.45
CA ASN A 255 -15.30 36.49 -9.32
C ASN A 255 -15.44 37.95 -8.80
N GLN A 256 -15.46 38.92 -9.71
CA GLN A 256 -15.62 40.33 -9.35
C GLN A 256 -17.05 40.65 -8.92
N GLN A 257 -18.04 40.23 -9.70
CA GLN A 257 -19.43 40.63 -9.53
C GLN A 257 -20.00 40.07 -8.23
N PHE A 258 -19.66 38.83 -7.88
CA PHE A 258 -20.08 38.23 -6.61
C PHE A 258 -19.61 39.03 -5.41
N LEU A 259 -18.35 39.47 -5.39
CA LEU A 259 -17.81 40.31 -4.33
C LEU A 259 -18.48 41.70 -4.27
N ILE A 260 -18.86 42.27 -5.41
CA ILE A 260 -19.55 43.57 -5.45
C ILE A 260 -20.95 43.46 -4.85
N GLU A 261 -21.70 42.41 -5.20
CA GLU A 261 -23.12 42.27 -4.86
C GLU A 261 -23.35 41.64 -3.48
N GLU A 262 -22.50 40.70 -3.08
CA GLU A 262 -22.70 39.90 -1.86
C GLU A 262 -21.76 40.29 -0.72
N PHE A 263 -20.57 40.82 -1.01
CA PHE A 263 -19.56 41.17 0.00
C PHE A 263 -18.97 42.58 -0.20
N PRO A 264 -19.82 43.64 -0.25
CA PRO A 264 -19.36 45.00 -0.52
C PRO A 264 -18.43 45.54 0.58
N GLU A 265 -18.57 45.03 1.81
CA GLU A 265 -17.83 45.48 2.99
C GLU A 265 -16.62 44.62 3.33
N ALA A 266 -16.39 43.51 2.62
CA ALA A 266 -15.26 42.62 2.92
C ALA A 266 -13.92 43.34 2.66
N GLU A 267 -13.06 43.39 3.68
CA GLU A 267 -11.70 43.91 3.59
C GLU A 267 -10.75 42.87 2.99
N TRP A 268 -10.96 41.61 3.38
CA TRP A 268 -10.22 40.46 2.88
C TRP A 268 -11.11 39.55 2.05
N VAL A 269 -10.50 38.91 1.06
CA VAL A 269 -11.11 37.82 0.32
C VAL A 269 -10.18 36.63 0.42
N ASN A 270 -10.63 35.57 1.09
CA ASN A 270 -9.98 34.26 1.09
C ASN A 270 -10.56 33.45 -0.07
N ARG A 271 -9.70 32.94 -0.95
CA ARG A 271 -10.11 32.06 -2.06
C ARG A 271 -9.48 30.67 -1.96
N GLU A 272 -9.20 30.20 -0.75
CA GLU A 272 -8.72 28.86 -0.40
C GLU A 272 -7.38 28.49 -1.04
N ASP A 273 -6.94 27.24 -0.89
CA ASP A 273 -5.62 26.75 -1.30
C ASP A 273 -5.56 26.19 -2.74
N ASP A 274 -4.36 25.92 -3.26
CA ASP A 274 -4.19 25.41 -4.62
C ASP A 274 -4.06 23.88 -4.71
N MET A 275 -4.18 23.17 -3.58
CA MET A 275 -4.03 21.71 -3.47
C MET A 275 -2.75 21.17 -4.13
N GLY A 276 -1.67 21.96 -4.20
CA GLY A 276 -0.44 21.57 -4.91
C GLY A 276 -0.52 21.65 -6.44
N LEU A 277 -1.68 21.96 -7.02
CA LEU A 277 -1.91 21.94 -8.46
C LEU A 277 -1.31 23.17 -9.15
N GLU A 278 -0.27 22.97 -9.96
CA GLU A 278 0.48 24.07 -10.61
C GLU A 278 -0.41 24.98 -11.47
N GLY A 279 -1.41 24.40 -12.15
CA GLY A 279 -2.39 25.16 -12.93
C GLY A 279 -3.26 26.09 -12.08
N LEU A 280 -3.73 25.59 -10.94
CA LEU A 280 -4.56 26.35 -10.00
C LEU A 280 -3.72 27.43 -9.28
N ARG A 281 -2.50 27.08 -8.86
CA ARG A 281 -1.50 28.00 -8.32
C ARG A 281 -1.25 29.18 -9.25
N LYS A 282 -0.98 28.92 -10.54
CA LYS A 282 -0.82 29.97 -11.56
C LYS A 282 -2.08 30.84 -11.66
N ALA A 283 -3.27 30.25 -11.65
CA ALA A 283 -4.52 30.99 -11.73
C ALA A 283 -4.71 31.95 -10.54
N LYS A 284 -4.53 31.46 -9.31
CA LYS A 284 -4.65 32.26 -8.07
C LYS A 284 -3.57 33.36 -7.98
N MET A 285 -2.31 33.01 -8.26
CA MET A 285 -1.21 33.98 -8.27
C MET A 285 -1.39 35.15 -9.24
N THR A 286 -2.11 34.96 -10.35
CA THR A 286 -2.37 36.06 -11.31
C THR A 286 -3.33 37.13 -10.80
N TYR A 287 -3.99 36.91 -9.65
CA TYR A 287 -4.76 37.92 -8.93
C TYR A 287 -3.93 38.66 -7.87
N TYR A 288 -2.63 38.36 -7.75
CA TYR A 288 -1.70 39.04 -6.84
C TYR A 288 -2.20 39.03 -5.39
N PRO A 289 -2.21 37.84 -4.74
CA PRO A 289 -2.55 37.75 -3.32
C PRO A 289 -1.72 38.77 -2.51
N ALA A 290 -2.39 39.39 -1.54
CA ALA A 290 -1.79 40.35 -0.64
C ALA A 290 -1.07 39.64 0.53
N ASP A 291 -1.56 38.47 0.95
CA ASP A 291 -0.92 37.59 1.93
C ASP A 291 -1.42 36.14 1.78
N TYR A 292 -1.00 35.26 2.69
CA TYR A 292 -1.47 33.89 2.80
C TYR A 292 -1.92 33.57 4.23
N ALA A 293 -3.05 32.86 4.36
CA ALA A 293 -3.41 32.23 5.63
C ALA A 293 -2.66 30.90 5.73
N ARG A 294 -1.57 30.88 6.52
CA ARG A 294 -0.76 29.69 6.72
C ARG A 294 -1.51 28.66 7.56
N LYS A 295 -1.34 27.40 7.18
CA LYS A 295 -1.87 26.22 7.87
C LYS A 295 -0.70 25.31 8.25
N TYR A 296 -0.85 24.59 9.34
CA TYR A 296 0.20 23.75 9.90
C TYR A 296 -0.29 22.34 10.17
N LEU A 297 0.59 21.39 9.94
CA LEU A 297 0.48 20.05 10.51
C LEU A 297 1.04 20.10 11.94
N VAL A 298 0.29 19.55 12.89
CA VAL A 298 0.74 19.33 14.27
C VAL A 298 0.65 17.85 14.59
N GLU A 299 1.79 17.21 14.84
CA GLU A 299 1.86 15.81 15.22
C GLU A 299 2.46 15.64 16.61
N GLN A 300 1.81 14.86 17.46
CA GLN A 300 2.37 14.44 18.73
C GLN A 300 3.48 13.39 18.50
N LEU A 301 4.66 13.63 19.07
CA LEU A 301 5.83 12.77 18.95
C LEU A 301 5.79 11.59 19.94
N LEU A 302 6.14 10.39 19.47
CA LEU A 302 6.43 9.25 20.33
C LEU A 302 7.89 9.29 20.78
N ASN A 303 8.12 9.40 22.09
CA ASN A 303 9.46 9.38 22.71
C ASN A 303 10.46 10.42 22.14
N GLY A 304 9.97 11.60 21.76
CA GLY A 304 10.79 12.74 21.30
C GLY A 304 11.58 12.49 20.01
N SER A 305 11.26 11.45 19.24
CA SER A 305 12.09 11.02 18.11
C SER A 305 11.33 10.77 16.80
N LYS A 306 10.03 10.42 16.81
CA LYS A 306 9.24 10.22 15.58
C LYS A 306 7.76 10.57 15.76
N GLY A 307 7.23 11.43 14.88
CA GLY A 307 5.81 11.53 14.53
C GLY A 307 5.49 10.56 13.39
N TYR A 308 4.23 10.27 13.13
CA TYR A 308 3.87 9.33 12.07
C TYR A 308 3.77 10.05 10.71
N HIS A 309 4.71 9.84 9.79
CA HIS A 309 4.81 10.48 8.44
C HIS A 309 3.57 10.37 7.50
N TRP A 310 2.46 9.78 7.93
CA TRP A 310 1.24 9.77 7.14
C TRP A 310 0.46 11.08 7.16
N ALA A 311 0.66 11.96 8.15
CA ALA A 311 -0.11 13.19 8.20
C ALA A 311 0.34 14.23 7.15
N GLU A 312 1.61 14.17 6.72
CA GLU A 312 2.11 14.91 5.54
C GLU A 312 1.34 14.56 4.26
N GLN A 313 0.70 13.38 4.21
CA GLN A 313 -0.06 12.89 3.06
C GLN A 313 -1.53 13.34 3.09
N ILE A 314 -2.07 13.84 4.22
CA ILE A 314 -3.45 14.35 4.29
C ILE A 314 -3.59 15.67 3.48
N ALA A 315 -2.48 16.37 3.25
CA ALA A 315 -2.43 17.60 2.45
C ALA A 315 -1.88 17.42 1.02
N ASN A 316 -1.36 16.23 0.68
CA ASN A 316 -0.75 15.94 -0.62
C ASN A 316 -0.91 14.45 -0.95
N THR A 317 -2.13 13.91 -0.93
CA THR A 317 -2.37 12.64 -1.60
C THR A 317 -2.16 12.89 -3.09
N THR A 318 -1.03 12.40 -3.59
CA THR A 318 -0.98 11.97 -4.99
C THR A 318 -2.08 10.93 -5.10
N ALA A 319 -3.24 11.34 -5.61
CA ALA A 319 -4.42 10.49 -5.69
C ALA A 319 -4.04 9.20 -6.42
N GLY A 320 -4.34 8.08 -5.78
CA GLY A 320 -4.17 6.76 -6.38
C GLY A 320 -3.34 5.80 -5.54
N SER A 321 -3.50 4.53 -5.88
CA SER A 321 -2.73 3.48 -5.25
C SER A 321 -1.32 3.39 -5.83
N VAL A 322 -0.34 3.37 -4.93
CA VAL A 322 1.08 3.23 -5.26
C VAL A 322 1.60 1.91 -4.72
N LEU A 323 2.27 1.15 -5.58
CA LEU A 323 3.09 0.01 -5.17
C LEU A 323 4.52 0.49 -4.98
N THR A 324 5.08 0.32 -3.79
CA THR A 324 6.46 0.75 -3.50
C THR A 324 7.16 -0.22 -2.56
N TYR A 325 8.48 -0.29 -2.70
CA TYR A 325 9.33 -0.89 -1.70
C TYR A 325 9.55 0.11 -0.55
N LEU A 326 9.60 -0.39 0.68
CA LEU A 326 9.91 0.43 1.85
C LEU A 326 11.41 0.58 2.06
N ASP A 327 11.82 1.79 2.44
CA ASP A 327 13.16 2.05 2.95
C ASP A 327 13.34 1.42 4.34
N ALA A 328 14.60 1.23 4.74
CA ALA A 328 14.94 0.52 5.99
C ALA A 328 14.30 1.15 7.24
N GLU A 329 14.10 2.47 7.24
CA GLU A 329 13.56 3.23 8.37
C GLU A 329 12.04 3.12 8.49
N ASP A 330 11.36 2.74 7.40
CA ASP A 330 9.90 2.69 7.28
C ASP A 330 9.35 1.27 7.43
N LYS A 331 10.21 0.24 7.45
CA LYS A 331 9.76 -1.15 7.54
C LYS A 331 8.87 -1.40 8.75
N ASP A 332 9.10 -0.72 9.87
CA ASP A 332 8.30 -0.83 11.08
C ASP A 332 6.82 -0.41 10.89
N GLU A 333 6.48 0.37 9.86
CA GLU A 333 5.08 0.69 9.50
C GLU A 333 4.24 -0.58 9.25
N THR A 334 4.89 -1.65 8.79
CA THR A 334 4.21 -2.92 8.45
C THR A 334 3.80 -3.75 9.66
N LYS A 335 4.28 -3.43 10.87
CA LYS A 335 3.94 -4.14 12.11
C LYS A 335 2.44 -4.12 12.38
N HIS A 336 1.78 -2.98 12.18
CA HIS A 336 0.34 -2.88 12.40
C HIS A 336 -0.44 -3.89 11.55
N LEU A 337 -0.13 -3.98 10.24
CA LEU A 337 -0.78 -4.93 9.34
C LEU A 337 -0.43 -6.38 9.70
N TRP A 338 0.78 -6.60 10.22
CA TRP A 338 1.21 -7.90 10.76
C TRP A 338 0.35 -8.32 11.96
N HIS A 339 0.27 -7.50 13.01
CA HIS A 339 -0.55 -7.80 14.21
C HIS A 339 -2.01 -8.05 13.87
N MET A 340 -2.57 -7.31 12.90
CA MET A 340 -3.94 -7.51 12.47
C MET A 340 -4.16 -8.85 11.75
N CYS A 341 -3.20 -9.28 10.92
CA CYS A 341 -3.38 -10.47 10.09
C CYS A 341 -2.85 -11.76 10.72
N PHE A 342 -1.94 -11.65 11.70
CA PHE A 342 -1.30 -12.77 12.39
C PHE A 342 -1.36 -12.56 13.92
N PRO A 343 -2.57 -12.49 14.52
CA PRO A 343 -2.73 -12.28 15.97
C PRO A 343 -2.17 -13.44 16.82
N GLU A 344 -1.86 -14.58 16.21
CA GLU A 344 -1.21 -15.72 16.84
C GLU A 344 0.29 -15.53 17.09
N ASP A 345 0.94 -14.61 16.36
CA ASP A 345 2.38 -14.35 16.49
C ASP A 345 2.65 -13.52 17.76
N SER A 346 3.63 -13.94 18.56
CA SER A 346 3.96 -13.24 19.79
C SER A 346 4.69 -11.91 19.54
N GLU A 347 4.53 -10.95 20.45
CA GLU A 347 5.27 -9.68 20.41
C GLU A 347 6.79 -9.90 20.41
N SER A 348 7.30 -10.87 21.19
CA SER A 348 8.73 -11.17 21.23
C SER A 348 9.25 -11.70 19.90
N PHE A 349 8.44 -12.46 19.18
CA PHE A 349 8.77 -12.94 17.85
C PHE A 349 8.77 -11.82 16.81
N ILE A 350 7.76 -10.95 16.83
CA ILE A 350 7.69 -9.78 15.95
C ILE A 350 8.88 -8.85 16.20
N GLU A 351 9.23 -8.59 17.47
CA GLU A 351 10.45 -7.83 17.82
C GLU A 351 11.72 -8.47 17.26
N TYR A 352 11.88 -9.80 17.40
CA TYR A 352 12.99 -10.52 16.79
C TYR A 352 13.01 -10.35 15.27
N TYR A 353 11.87 -10.54 14.62
CA TYR A 353 11.76 -10.50 13.16
C TYR A 353 12.18 -9.12 12.61
N TYR A 354 11.63 -8.04 13.16
CA TYR A 354 11.97 -6.67 12.75
C TYR A 354 13.35 -6.20 13.20
N LYS A 355 13.98 -6.90 14.14
CA LYS A 355 15.36 -6.63 14.55
C LYS A 355 16.39 -7.41 13.74
N GLU A 356 16.08 -8.63 13.32
CA GLU A 356 17.06 -9.54 12.71
C GLU A 356 16.78 -9.82 11.23
N LYS A 357 15.54 -10.08 10.81
CA LYS A 357 15.20 -10.48 9.44
C LYS A 357 15.05 -9.27 8.52
N THR A 358 14.52 -8.15 9.01
CA THR A 358 14.32 -6.95 8.18
C THR A 358 15.61 -6.20 7.83
N LYS A 359 16.74 -6.55 8.46
CA LYS A 359 18.06 -5.96 8.17
C LYS A 359 18.49 -6.14 6.71
N ASP A 360 18.19 -7.30 6.14
CA ASP A 360 18.60 -7.70 4.79
C ASP A 360 17.44 -8.11 3.88
N ASN A 361 16.19 -8.00 4.36
CA ASN A 361 15.00 -8.25 3.55
C ASN A 361 14.59 -7.05 2.68
N GLU A 362 13.62 -7.26 1.80
CA GLU A 362 12.87 -6.20 1.14
C GLU A 362 11.39 -6.32 1.51
N ILE A 363 10.64 -5.22 1.50
CA ILE A 363 9.20 -5.23 1.75
C ILE A 363 8.51 -4.42 0.67
N LEU A 364 7.66 -5.08 -0.12
CA LEU A 364 6.80 -4.43 -1.11
C LEU A 364 5.44 -4.19 -0.47
N VAL A 365 4.97 -2.96 -0.55
CA VAL A 365 3.66 -2.56 -0.04
C VAL A 365 2.81 -1.95 -1.15
N LYS A 366 1.51 -2.13 -1.04
CA LYS A 366 0.53 -1.30 -1.72
C LYS A 366 0.07 -0.24 -0.73
N LYS A 367 0.38 1.01 -1.03
CA LYS A 367 -0.20 2.17 -0.38
C LYS A 367 -1.41 2.64 -1.21
N ASP A 368 -2.53 2.93 -0.57
CA ASP A 368 -3.69 3.55 -1.21
C ASP A 368 -3.94 4.86 -0.48
N ASN A 369 -3.83 5.98 -1.20
CA ASN A 369 -3.87 7.33 -0.64
C ASN A 369 -2.96 7.52 0.60
N GLY A 370 -1.80 6.85 0.60
CA GLY A 370 -0.82 6.89 1.68
C GLY A 370 -0.91 5.76 2.71
N LEU A 371 -2.02 5.00 2.72
CA LEU A 371 -2.21 3.89 3.65
C LEU A 371 -1.67 2.58 3.16
N LEU A 372 -0.91 1.91 4.02
CA LEU A 372 -0.46 0.55 3.79
C LEU A 372 -1.63 -0.43 3.94
N ILE A 373 -2.17 -0.86 2.80
CA ILE A 373 -3.36 -1.74 2.75
C ILE A 373 -3.02 -3.19 2.40
N SER A 374 -1.85 -3.44 1.80
CA SER A 374 -1.39 -4.77 1.44
C SER A 374 0.14 -4.83 1.42
N MET A 375 0.71 -5.98 1.79
CA MET A 375 2.16 -6.16 1.83
C MET A 375 2.61 -7.59 1.51
N VAL A 376 3.86 -7.70 1.06
CA VAL A 376 4.63 -8.95 1.02
C VAL A 376 6.09 -8.63 1.36
N GLN A 377 6.71 -9.51 2.15
CA GLN A 377 8.12 -9.40 2.53
C GLN A 377 8.97 -10.48 1.88
N TYR A 378 10.19 -10.11 1.51
CA TYR A 378 11.15 -10.93 0.75
C TYR A 378 12.32 -11.29 1.65
N ASN A 379 12.33 -12.48 2.21
CA ASN A 379 13.47 -12.93 3.01
C ASN A 379 14.47 -13.68 2.12
N PRO A 380 15.66 -13.12 1.85
CA PRO A 380 16.59 -13.72 0.90
C PRO A 380 17.33 -14.90 1.50
N TYR A 381 17.35 -16.00 0.76
CA TYR A 381 18.05 -17.22 1.14
C TYR A 381 18.92 -17.75 -0.01
N ALA A 382 20.06 -18.31 0.35
CA ALA A 382 20.91 -19.04 -0.58
C ALA A 382 20.37 -20.49 -0.70
N VAL A 383 19.57 -20.76 -1.72
CA VAL A 383 18.92 -22.04 -1.94
C VAL A 383 19.74 -22.88 -2.91
N LYS A 384 20.11 -24.10 -2.49
CA LYS A 384 20.64 -25.10 -3.42
C LYS A 384 19.46 -25.69 -4.19
N LEU A 385 19.60 -25.78 -5.52
CA LEU A 385 18.71 -26.50 -6.42
C LEU A 385 19.57 -27.29 -7.40
N ARG A 386 19.59 -28.61 -7.23
CA ARG A 386 20.35 -29.56 -8.08
C ARG A 386 21.83 -29.17 -8.22
N GLY A 387 22.45 -28.85 -7.07
CA GLY A 387 23.86 -28.48 -6.99
C GLY A 387 24.20 -27.04 -7.40
N ARG A 388 23.23 -26.27 -7.94
CA ARG A 388 23.40 -24.83 -8.18
C ARG A 388 22.90 -24.04 -6.97
N LEU A 389 23.61 -22.98 -6.63
CA LEU A 389 23.22 -22.07 -5.56
C LEU A 389 22.52 -20.86 -6.16
N TRP A 390 21.29 -20.60 -5.72
CA TRP A 390 20.46 -19.47 -6.13
C TRP A 390 20.19 -18.57 -4.93
N LYS A 391 20.13 -17.25 -5.15
CA LYS A 391 19.56 -16.33 -4.17
C LYS A 391 18.07 -16.21 -4.47
N LEU A 392 17.23 -16.89 -3.69
CA LEU A 392 15.78 -16.90 -3.83
C LEU A 392 15.15 -16.26 -2.62
N ASP A 393 14.00 -15.60 -2.79
CA ASP A 393 13.29 -14.97 -1.69
C ASP A 393 12.15 -15.86 -1.20
N TYR A 394 12.15 -16.08 0.11
CA TYR A 394 11.02 -16.65 0.82
C TYR A 394 9.99 -15.55 1.07
N LEU A 395 8.82 -15.68 0.47
CA LEU A 395 7.73 -14.71 0.61
C LEU A 395 7.01 -14.94 1.94
N VAL A 396 6.89 -13.88 2.73
CA VAL A 396 6.28 -13.94 4.07
C VAL A 396 5.60 -12.63 4.46
N GLY A 397 4.88 -12.63 5.58
CA GLY A 397 4.14 -11.46 6.04
C GLY A 397 3.10 -11.02 5.01
N VAL A 398 2.54 -11.97 4.24
CA VAL A 398 1.58 -11.68 3.19
C VAL A 398 0.27 -11.27 3.83
N ALA A 399 -0.02 -9.98 3.80
CA ALA A 399 -1.15 -9.43 4.52
C ALA A 399 -1.92 -8.43 3.66
N THR A 400 -3.22 -8.35 3.91
CA THR A 400 -4.11 -7.34 3.32
C THR A 400 -5.15 -6.98 4.36
N GLU A 401 -5.35 -5.69 4.54
CA GLU A 401 -6.27 -5.13 5.53
C GLU A 401 -7.63 -5.80 5.41
N GLU A 402 -8.20 -6.25 6.54
CA GLU A 402 -9.39 -7.11 6.54
C GLU A 402 -10.59 -6.48 5.83
N SER A 403 -10.82 -5.19 6.06
CA SER A 403 -11.89 -4.39 5.45
C SER A 403 -11.74 -4.25 3.93
N ARG A 404 -10.50 -4.31 3.41
CA ARG A 404 -10.13 -4.12 1.99
C ARG A 404 -9.91 -5.43 1.24
N ARG A 405 -10.21 -6.58 1.85
CA ARG A 405 -10.04 -7.87 1.19
C ARG A 405 -11.04 -8.02 0.04
N ARG A 406 -10.64 -8.77 -1.00
CA ARG A 406 -11.43 -9.03 -2.22
C ARG A 406 -11.59 -7.83 -3.16
N GLU A 407 -10.87 -6.73 -2.92
CA GLU A 407 -10.80 -5.56 -3.82
C GLU A 407 -9.63 -5.63 -4.83
N GLY A 408 -8.82 -6.70 -4.79
CA GLY A 408 -7.72 -6.91 -5.74
C GLY A 408 -6.33 -6.51 -5.23
N HIS A 409 -6.20 -5.87 -4.08
CA HIS A 409 -4.91 -5.37 -3.55
C HIS A 409 -3.82 -6.44 -3.41
N PHE A 410 -4.17 -7.62 -2.89
CA PHE A 410 -3.26 -8.79 -2.84
C PHE A 410 -2.73 -9.16 -4.22
N ARG A 411 -3.62 -9.17 -5.23
CA ARG A 411 -3.25 -9.52 -6.60
C ARG A 411 -2.26 -8.51 -7.16
N ASP A 412 -2.46 -7.22 -6.93
CA ASP A 412 -1.59 -6.17 -7.46
C ASP A 412 -0.17 -6.27 -6.88
N VAL A 413 -0.06 -6.49 -5.56
CA VAL A 413 1.23 -6.73 -4.89
C VAL A 413 1.92 -7.97 -5.48
N PHE A 414 1.19 -9.08 -5.64
CA PHE A 414 1.76 -10.32 -6.16
C PHE A 414 2.13 -10.26 -7.64
N VAL A 415 1.36 -9.55 -8.46
CA VAL A 415 1.69 -9.34 -9.88
C VAL A 415 2.99 -8.53 -9.99
N LYS A 416 3.11 -7.41 -9.25
CA LYS A 416 4.34 -6.62 -9.22
C LYS A 416 5.53 -7.43 -8.74
N MET A 417 5.37 -8.16 -7.63
CA MET A 417 6.40 -9.06 -7.10
C MET A 417 6.87 -10.08 -8.15
N LEU A 418 5.95 -10.75 -8.85
CA LEU A 418 6.31 -11.75 -9.86
C LEU A 418 7.09 -11.14 -11.03
N HIS A 419 6.74 -9.93 -11.46
CA HIS A 419 7.50 -9.21 -12.47
C HIS A 419 8.91 -8.84 -11.98
N ASP A 420 9.06 -8.44 -10.73
CA ASP A 420 10.36 -8.09 -10.15
C ASP A 420 11.27 -9.32 -10.00
N GLU A 421 10.72 -10.45 -9.55
CA GLU A 421 11.42 -11.73 -9.45
C GLU A 421 11.87 -12.25 -10.84
N GLU A 422 11.02 -12.09 -11.87
CA GLU A 422 11.34 -12.43 -13.26
C GLU A 422 12.48 -11.54 -13.79
N ALA A 423 12.39 -10.23 -13.59
CA ALA A 423 13.40 -9.28 -14.01
C ALA A 423 14.75 -9.52 -13.31
N ALA A 424 14.73 -10.02 -12.08
CA ALA A 424 15.91 -10.48 -11.34
C ALA A 424 16.49 -11.81 -11.88
N GLY A 425 15.84 -12.45 -12.85
CA GLY A 425 16.26 -13.70 -13.47
C GLY A 425 16.13 -14.92 -12.55
N LYS A 426 15.29 -14.83 -11.51
CA LYS A 426 15.09 -15.94 -10.58
C LYS A 426 14.24 -17.03 -11.25
N PRO A 427 14.56 -18.32 -11.06
CA PRO A 427 13.82 -19.41 -11.69
C PRO A 427 12.43 -19.59 -11.07
N ILE A 428 12.33 -19.42 -9.75
CA ILE A 428 11.10 -19.54 -8.97
C ILE A 428 11.13 -18.54 -7.79
N THR A 429 9.96 -18.26 -7.25
CA THR A 429 9.76 -17.73 -5.89
C THR A 429 8.94 -18.72 -5.06
N TYR A 430 9.06 -18.70 -3.72
CA TYR A 430 8.46 -19.72 -2.86
C TYR A 430 7.94 -19.19 -1.52
N LEU A 431 6.99 -19.92 -0.93
CA LEU A 431 6.36 -19.62 0.35
C LEU A 431 5.82 -20.87 1.04
N VAL A 432 5.47 -20.74 2.33
CA VAL A 432 4.66 -21.72 3.06
C VAL A 432 3.24 -21.12 3.17
N PRO A 433 2.21 -21.76 2.57
CA PRO A 433 0.88 -21.21 2.56
C PRO A 433 0.11 -21.53 3.85
N VAL A 434 -0.42 -20.52 4.54
CA VAL A 434 -1.49 -20.73 5.54
C VAL A 434 -2.76 -21.24 4.84
N ASN A 435 -3.11 -20.66 3.70
CA ASN A 435 -4.21 -21.10 2.84
C ASN A 435 -3.76 -21.24 1.37
N PRO A 436 -3.51 -22.46 0.88
CA PRO A 436 -3.05 -22.70 -0.50
C PRO A 436 -3.98 -22.15 -1.59
N ALA A 437 -5.29 -22.05 -1.30
CA ALA A 437 -6.28 -21.58 -2.27
C ALA A 437 -6.13 -20.09 -2.63
N VAL A 438 -5.43 -19.31 -1.81
CA VAL A 438 -5.11 -17.90 -2.10
C VAL A 438 -4.04 -17.79 -3.18
N TYR A 439 -3.07 -18.71 -3.17
CA TYR A 439 -1.88 -18.66 -4.03
C TYR A 439 -2.04 -19.46 -5.33
N ALA A 440 -2.83 -20.53 -5.32
CA ALA A 440 -3.04 -21.36 -6.51
C ALA A 440 -3.53 -20.58 -7.75
N PRO A 441 -4.47 -19.59 -7.65
CA PRO A 441 -4.86 -18.75 -8.78
C PRO A 441 -3.73 -17.88 -9.35
N MET A 442 -2.65 -17.67 -8.59
CA MET A 442 -1.45 -16.95 -9.05
C MET A 442 -0.41 -17.89 -9.69
N GLY A 443 -0.76 -19.17 -9.89
CA GLY A 443 0.10 -20.20 -10.49
C GLY A 443 1.06 -20.87 -9.50
N PHE A 444 0.92 -20.64 -8.19
CA PHE A 444 1.69 -21.36 -7.19
C PHE A 444 1.23 -22.82 -7.12
N THR A 445 2.18 -23.74 -6.94
CA THR A 445 1.91 -25.16 -6.74
C THR A 445 2.81 -25.72 -5.64
N PHE A 446 2.41 -26.81 -5.00
CA PHE A 446 3.28 -27.51 -4.06
C PHE A 446 4.51 -28.07 -4.79
N ILE A 447 5.69 -27.91 -4.16
CA ILE A 447 6.97 -28.41 -4.67
C ILE A 447 7.61 -29.45 -3.76
N GLY A 448 7.04 -29.71 -2.59
CA GLY A 448 7.59 -30.71 -1.69
C GLY A 448 6.71 -30.98 -0.48
N ASN A 449 6.93 -32.16 0.08
CA ASN A 449 6.41 -32.52 1.39
C ASN A 449 7.56 -32.49 2.40
N VAL A 450 7.24 -32.09 3.63
CA VAL A 450 8.17 -32.20 4.75
C VAL A 450 7.74 -33.36 5.64
N ALA A 451 8.69 -34.27 5.88
CA ALA A 451 8.52 -35.37 6.80
C ALA A 451 8.79 -34.91 8.25
N SER A 452 7.96 -35.39 9.16
CA SER A 452 8.13 -35.21 10.60
C SER A 452 8.81 -36.46 11.19
N TYR A 453 9.74 -36.23 12.11
CA TYR A 453 10.50 -37.29 12.76
C TYR A 453 10.45 -37.09 14.27
N GLU A 454 10.48 -38.20 15.01
CA GLU A 454 10.74 -38.21 16.44
C GLU A 454 11.95 -39.08 16.73
N LEU A 455 12.64 -38.80 17.84
CA LEU A 455 13.65 -39.71 18.36
C LEU A 455 13.00 -41.03 18.81
N THR A 456 13.70 -42.14 18.58
CA THR A 456 13.29 -43.44 19.13
C THR A 456 13.35 -43.41 20.67
N GLU A 457 12.58 -44.29 21.33
CA GLU A 457 12.57 -44.38 22.79
C GLU A 457 13.94 -44.77 23.39
N GLU A 458 14.79 -45.45 22.60
CA GLU A 458 16.17 -45.73 22.98
C GLU A 458 17.03 -44.47 22.86
N ALA A 459 16.98 -43.78 21.72
CA ALA A 459 17.71 -42.54 21.48
C ALA A 459 17.39 -41.45 22.52
N LYS A 460 16.12 -41.31 22.92
CA LYS A 460 15.69 -40.38 23.99
C LYS A 460 16.40 -40.66 25.34
N LYS A 461 16.86 -41.89 25.59
CA LYS A 461 17.51 -42.30 26.84
C LYS A 461 19.03 -42.33 26.74
N THR A 462 19.58 -42.61 25.57
CA THR A 462 21.02 -42.85 25.39
C THR A 462 21.79 -41.63 24.87
N LEU A 463 21.14 -40.74 24.12
CA LEU A 463 21.81 -39.58 23.54
C LEU A 463 22.06 -38.50 24.61
N THR A 464 23.28 -37.98 24.62
CA THR A 464 23.65 -36.81 25.41
C THR A 464 23.19 -35.55 24.68
N ARG A 465 22.62 -34.60 25.41
CA ARG A 465 22.09 -33.35 24.86
C ARG A 465 22.90 -32.18 25.39
N THR A 466 23.39 -31.33 24.49
CA THR A 466 24.14 -30.12 24.83
C THR A 466 23.60 -28.94 24.05
N VAL A 467 23.31 -27.83 24.73
CA VAL A 467 22.77 -26.62 24.06
C VAL A 467 23.81 -26.06 23.09
N CYS A 468 23.39 -25.80 21.85
CA CYS A 468 24.15 -25.08 20.85
C CYS A 468 24.10 -23.57 21.19
N GLN A 469 25.23 -23.01 21.62
CA GLN A 469 25.33 -21.59 21.95
C GLN A 469 25.49 -20.74 20.69
N ASP A 470 25.07 -19.47 20.74
CA ASP A 470 25.32 -18.49 19.66
C ASP A 470 26.79 -18.05 19.68
N THR A 471 27.68 -18.98 19.34
CA THR A 471 29.13 -18.76 19.21
C THR A 471 29.62 -19.24 17.85
N PRO A 472 30.71 -18.68 17.30
CA PRO A 472 31.22 -19.10 16.00
C PRO A 472 31.57 -20.61 15.92
N GLU A 473 32.01 -21.20 17.02
CA GLU A 473 32.37 -22.62 17.10
C GLU A 473 31.13 -23.52 17.00
N ASP A 474 30.14 -23.30 17.86
CA ASP A 474 28.90 -24.08 17.88
C ASP A 474 28.09 -23.88 16.61
N CYS A 475 27.90 -22.62 16.17
CA CYS A 475 27.19 -22.32 14.93
C CYS A 475 27.86 -22.96 13.71
N GLY A 476 29.20 -22.94 13.65
CA GLY A 476 29.97 -23.60 12.59
C GLY A 476 29.81 -25.12 12.62
N ARG A 477 29.89 -25.73 13.81
CA ARG A 477 29.71 -27.17 14.01
C ARG A 477 28.30 -27.64 13.61
N ALA A 478 27.26 -26.92 14.05
CA ALA A 478 25.88 -27.19 13.69
C ALA A 478 25.67 -27.06 12.18
N ALA A 479 26.12 -25.97 11.56
CA ALA A 479 25.97 -25.74 10.13
C ALA A 479 26.59 -26.86 9.27
N VAL A 480 27.80 -27.32 9.62
CA VAL A 480 28.44 -28.45 8.93
C VAL A 480 27.58 -29.71 8.99
N TYR A 481 27.03 -30.02 10.16
CA TYR A 481 26.15 -31.18 10.33
C TYR A 481 24.84 -31.02 9.56
N MET A 482 24.20 -29.85 9.62
CA MET A 482 22.97 -29.55 8.87
C MET A 482 23.18 -29.74 7.36
N GLU A 483 24.27 -29.21 6.79
CA GLU A 483 24.59 -29.34 5.36
C GLU A 483 24.85 -30.80 4.95
N GLN A 484 25.53 -31.59 5.79
CA GLN A 484 25.75 -33.01 5.55
C GLN A 484 24.43 -33.78 5.55
N TRP A 485 23.57 -33.50 6.54
CA TRP A 485 22.28 -34.17 6.69
C TRP A 485 21.32 -33.83 5.54
N LEU A 486 21.22 -32.55 5.17
CA LEU A 486 20.38 -32.06 4.08
C LEU A 486 20.89 -32.52 2.72
N GLY A 487 22.19 -32.36 2.45
CA GLY A 487 22.80 -32.72 1.17
C GLY A 487 22.77 -34.21 0.85
N ALA A 488 22.63 -35.07 1.86
CA ALA A 488 22.44 -36.51 1.66
C ALA A 488 21.00 -36.91 1.30
N ARG A 489 20.02 -36.02 1.51
CA ARG A 489 18.59 -36.34 1.46
C ARG A 489 17.79 -35.53 0.44
N TYR A 490 18.21 -34.30 0.15
CA TYR A 490 17.43 -33.36 -0.64
C TYR A 490 18.28 -32.71 -1.73
N GLU A 491 17.68 -32.55 -2.91
CA GLU A 491 18.29 -31.82 -4.02
C GLU A 491 17.95 -30.33 -4.02
N MET A 492 16.88 -29.94 -3.29
CA MET A 492 16.56 -28.55 -3.01
C MET A 492 16.46 -28.28 -1.52
N TYR A 493 17.28 -27.37 -1.01
CA TYR A 493 17.22 -26.90 0.37
C TYR A 493 17.96 -25.59 0.53
N THR A 494 17.61 -24.83 1.55
CA THR A 494 18.33 -23.61 1.90
C THR A 494 19.65 -23.94 2.57
N ARG A 495 20.73 -23.35 2.08
CA ARG A 495 22.09 -23.54 2.59
C ARG A 495 22.17 -23.10 4.05
N ARG A 496 22.76 -23.94 4.88
CA ARG A 496 23.00 -23.73 6.30
C ARG A 496 24.46 -23.35 6.53
N ASP A 497 24.71 -22.12 6.96
CA ASP A 497 26.03 -21.66 7.40
C ASP A 497 25.95 -21.16 8.86
N ALA A 498 27.10 -20.75 9.43
CA ALA A 498 27.14 -20.28 10.80
C ALA A 498 26.25 -19.04 11.05
N ALA A 499 26.08 -18.17 10.04
CA ALA A 499 25.20 -17.01 10.15
C ALA A 499 23.72 -17.42 10.15
N TYR A 500 23.35 -18.41 9.34
CA TYR A 500 22.02 -19.02 9.38
C TYR A 500 21.73 -19.61 10.76
N VAL A 501 22.64 -20.40 11.32
CA VAL A 501 22.45 -21.04 12.64
C VAL A 501 22.35 -19.99 13.75
N SER A 502 23.20 -18.96 13.74
CA SER A 502 23.10 -17.84 14.68
C SER A 502 21.72 -17.17 14.63
N ARG A 503 21.19 -16.93 13.43
CA ARG A 503 19.85 -16.36 13.24
C ARG A 503 18.76 -17.31 13.75
N LEU A 504 18.87 -18.61 13.48
CA LEU A 504 17.94 -19.63 14.00
C LEU A 504 17.95 -19.71 15.54
N ILE A 505 19.11 -19.61 16.19
CA ILE A 505 19.18 -19.60 17.66
C ILE A 505 18.41 -18.40 18.23
N LYS A 506 18.52 -17.22 17.60
CA LYS A 506 17.77 -16.03 18.02
C LYS A 506 16.25 -16.17 17.78
N GLU A 507 15.85 -16.80 16.67
CA GLU A 507 14.45 -17.17 16.38
C GLU A 507 13.87 -18.08 17.45
N LEU A 508 14.62 -19.14 17.80
CA LEU A 508 14.21 -20.06 18.85
C LEU A 508 14.11 -19.32 20.19
N ALA A 509 15.07 -18.46 20.52
CA ALA A 509 15.07 -17.70 21.77
C ALA A 509 13.89 -16.74 21.92
N SER A 510 13.36 -16.15 20.82
CA SER A 510 12.17 -15.29 20.89
C SER A 510 10.90 -16.06 21.26
N GLU A 511 10.91 -17.38 21.13
CA GLU A 511 9.81 -18.28 21.45
C GLU A 511 10.19 -19.29 22.55
N ASN A 512 11.06 -18.91 23.50
CA ASN A 512 11.48 -19.76 24.62
C ASN A 512 12.04 -21.15 24.20
N GLY A 513 12.65 -21.17 23.03
CA GLY A 513 13.20 -22.33 22.35
C GLY A 513 14.71 -22.47 22.48
N THR A 514 15.21 -23.64 22.10
CA THR A 514 16.64 -23.98 22.13
C THR A 514 17.00 -24.90 20.98
N LEU A 515 18.22 -24.75 20.46
CA LEU A 515 18.86 -25.71 19.58
C LEU A 515 19.84 -26.56 20.40
N GLU A 516 19.78 -27.88 20.25
CA GLU A 516 20.60 -28.82 21.01
C GLU A 516 21.37 -29.77 20.07
N PHE A 517 22.63 -30.03 20.40
CA PHE A 517 23.40 -31.13 19.85
C PHE A 517 22.99 -32.45 20.50
N LEU A 518 22.81 -33.48 19.68
CA LEU A 518 22.60 -34.85 20.11
C LEU A 518 23.89 -35.66 19.89
N GLU A 519 24.45 -36.20 20.96
CA GLU A 519 25.73 -36.90 20.92
C GLU A 519 25.63 -38.34 21.43
N GLN A 520 26.33 -39.25 20.76
CA GLN A 520 26.54 -40.63 21.19
C GLN A 520 28.04 -40.88 21.25
N ASP A 521 28.55 -41.25 22.43
CA ASP A 521 29.98 -41.55 22.65
C ASP A 521 30.94 -40.43 22.17
N GLY A 522 30.53 -39.17 22.36
CA GLY A 522 31.30 -37.99 21.95
C GLY A 522 31.23 -37.64 20.45
N ARG A 523 30.42 -38.37 19.66
CA ARG A 523 30.15 -38.10 18.25
C ARG A 523 28.81 -37.39 18.09
N LEU A 524 28.78 -36.33 17.28
CA LEU A 524 27.52 -35.67 16.89
C LEU A 524 26.71 -36.59 15.98
N VAL A 525 25.47 -36.90 16.38
CA VAL A 525 24.54 -37.76 15.64
C VAL A 525 23.20 -37.09 15.34
N GLY A 526 23.03 -35.85 15.80
CA GLY A 526 21.87 -35.06 15.44
C GLY A 526 21.84 -33.65 16.03
N LEU A 527 20.87 -32.88 15.57
CA LEU A 527 20.46 -31.58 16.06
C LEU A 527 18.96 -31.61 16.30
N ASP A 528 18.54 -31.05 17.42
CA ASP A 528 17.16 -31.08 17.88
C ASP A 528 16.75 -29.68 18.36
N ALA A 529 15.66 -29.14 17.83
CA ALA A 529 15.23 -27.80 18.20
C ALA A 529 13.74 -27.74 18.52
N TYR A 530 13.40 -27.06 19.62
CA TYR A 530 12.03 -26.85 20.07
C TYR A 530 11.79 -25.38 20.36
N TRP A 531 10.53 -24.95 20.27
CA TRP A 531 10.06 -23.63 20.69
C TRP A 531 8.69 -23.72 21.38
N GLY A 532 8.18 -22.60 21.86
CA GLY A 532 6.83 -22.44 22.41
C GLY A 532 6.81 -22.19 23.93
N TRP A 533 5.90 -21.32 24.34
CA TRP A 533 5.71 -20.91 25.74
C TRP A 533 4.83 -21.87 26.53
N GLU A 534 3.60 -22.13 26.04
CA GLU A 534 2.64 -23.00 26.71
C GLU A 534 2.79 -24.47 26.29
N VAL A 535 2.94 -24.68 24.98
CA VAL A 535 3.12 -26.00 24.37
C VAL A 535 4.48 -26.00 23.68
N ARG A 536 5.33 -26.96 24.04
CA ARG A 536 6.60 -27.17 23.34
C ARG A 536 6.34 -27.86 22.02
N GLU A 537 6.66 -27.16 20.93
CA GLU A 537 6.56 -27.67 19.57
C GLU A 537 7.95 -27.96 19.00
N HIS A 538 7.98 -28.91 18.08
CA HIS A 538 9.21 -29.36 17.45
C HIS A 538 9.50 -28.51 16.22
N ARG A 539 10.59 -27.72 16.27
CA ARG A 539 10.98 -26.84 15.16
C ARG A 539 11.75 -27.58 14.07
N LEU A 540 12.72 -28.40 14.47
CA LEU A 540 13.44 -29.31 13.57
C LEU A 540 14.07 -30.47 14.33
N LEU A 541 14.27 -31.58 13.62
CA LEU A 541 15.11 -32.70 14.06
C LEU A 541 15.92 -33.22 12.89
N TYR A 542 17.21 -32.94 12.91
CA TYR A 542 18.16 -33.51 11.97
C TYR A 542 18.97 -34.56 12.70
N ALA A 543 18.59 -35.82 12.60
CA ALA A 543 19.34 -36.91 13.21
C ALA A 543 19.51 -38.06 12.23
N GLU A 544 20.50 -38.92 12.47
CA GLU A 544 20.69 -40.12 11.64
C GLU A 544 19.49 -41.05 11.75
N ASP A 545 19.16 -41.74 10.66
CA ASP A 545 17.94 -42.55 10.54
C ASP A 545 17.84 -43.63 11.64
N ALA A 546 18.99 -44.13 12.14
CA ALA A 546 19.05 -45.09 13.23
C ALA A 546 18.47 -44.58 14.56
N TYR A 547 18.44 -43.26 14.77
CA TYR A 547 17.94 -42.63 16.00
C TYR A 547 16.53 -42.06 15.86
N THR A 548 15.96 -42.09 14.66
CA THR A 548 14.67 -41.43 14.37
C THR A 548 13.62 -42.39 13.84
N VAL A 549 12.36 -42.08 14.10
CA VAL A 549 11.21 -42.69 13.43
C VAL A 549 10.41 -41.60 12.71
N LYS A 550 10.06 -41.84 11.44
CA LYS A 550 9.17 -40.94 10.70
C LYS A 550 7.77 -41.05 11.28
N THR A 551 7.23 -39.95 11.78
CA THR A 551 5.91 -39.88 12.42
C THR A 551 4.84 -39.34 11.48
N GLY A 552 5.24 -38.62 10.44
CA GLY A 552 4.29 -38.07 9.47
C GLY A 552 4.96 -37.45 8.26
N GLU A 553 4.14 -36.95 7.36
CA GLU A 553 4.53 -36.19 6.19
C GLU A 553 3.36 -35.31 5.77
N LYS A 554 3.64 -34.06 5.42
CA LYS A 554 2.63 -33.12 4.92
C LYS A 554 3.16 -32.26 3.77
N PRO A 555 2.31 -31.85 2.82
CA PRO A 555 2.66 -30.78 1.88
C PRO A 555 3.09 -29.54 2.65
N TRP A 556 4.16 -28.89 2.19
CA TRP A 556 4.77 -27.80 2.95
C TRP A 556 4.94 -26.54 2.10
N ASN A 557 5.87 -26.54 1.14
CA ASN A 557 6.16 -25.33 0.35
C ASN A 557 5.37 -25.30 -0.96
N MET A 558 4.90 -24.12 -1.30
CA MET A 558 4.49 -23.79 -2.66
C MET A 558 5.55 -22.94 -3.35
N ALA A 559 5.70 -23.12 -4.66
CA ALA A 559 6.51 -22.25 -5.48
C ALA A 559 5.80 -21.89 -6.80
N ARG A 560 6.26 -20.79 -7.38
CA ARG A 560 5.79 -20.25 -8.65
C ARG A 560 6.98 -20.06 -9.58
N LEU A 561 6.89 -20.57 -10.79
CA LEU A 561 7.80 -20.25 -11.88
C LEU A 561 7.84 -18.73 -12.07
N THR A 562 9.03 -18.14 -12.12
CA THR A 562 9.18 -16.71 -12.43
C THR A 562 9.85 -16.53 -13.78
N ASN A 563 10.95 -17.25 -14.06
CA ASN A 563 11.64 -17.21 -15.34
C ASN A 563 11.88 -18.63 -15.92
N ILE A 564 11.22 -18.93 -17.05
CA ILE A 564 11.28 -20.25 -17.71
C ILE A 564 12.68 -20.65 -18.15
N GLY A 565 13.47 -19.71 -18.65
CA GLY A 565 14.85 -19.96 -19.11
C GLY A 565 15.76 -20.36 -17.94
N ALA A 566 15.69 -19.59 -16.85
CA ALA A 566 16.45 -19.85 -15.63
C ALA A 566 16.08 -21.19 -15.00
N LEU A 567 14.77 -21.52 -14.93
CA LEU A 567 14.31 -22.78 -14.37
C LEU A 567 14.79 -23.97 -15.20
N LEU A 568 14.45 -24.00 -16.49
CA LEU A 568 14.73 -25.16 -17.35
C LEU A 568 16.24 -25.43 -17.49
N ALA A 569 17.08 -24.40 -17.45
CA ALA A 569 18.53 -24.55 -17.47
C ALA A 569 19.11 -25.34 -16.28
N ALA A 570 18.36 -25.50 -15.18
CA ALA A 570 18.77 -26.28 -14.00
C ALA A 570 18.54 -27.80 -14.15
N PHE A 571 17.80 -28.22 -15.18
CA PHE A 571 17.41 -29.62 -15.38
C PHE A 571 18.19 -30.30 -16.51
N GLY A 572 18.33 -31.62 -16.39
CA GLY A 572 19.07 -32.48 -17.30
C GLY A 572 18.40 -33.85 -17.43
N LEU A 573 19.03 -34.76 -18.17
CA LEU A 573 18.61 -36.16 -18.25
C LEU A 573 19.21 -36.99 -17.12
N LYS A 574 18.49 -38.04 -16.69
CA LYS A 574 19.02 -39.06 -15.78
C LYS A 574 20.23 -39.74 -16.42
N GLN A 575 21.29 -39.95 -15.64
CA GLN A 575 22.49 -40.67 -16.09
C GLN A 575 22.13 -42.10 -16.49
N ALA A 576 22.62 -42.55 -17.65
CA ALA A 576 22.42 -43.92 -18.11
C ALA A 576 23.35 -44.91 -17.38
N GLU A 577 22.85 -46.10 -17.04
CA GLU A 577 23.63 -47.16 -16.38
C GLU A 577 24.63 -47.87 -17.32
N GLN A 578 24.61 -47.61 -18.64
CA GLN A 578 25.48 -48.26 -19.62
C GLN A 578 26.36 -47.26 -20.40
N GLN A 579 27.67 -47.58 -20.42
CA GLN A 579 28.71 -46.88 -21.18
C GLN A 579 28.54 -47.13 -22.70
N GLY A 580 27.83 -46.24 -23.37
CA GLY A 580 27.90 -46.06 -24.83
C GLY A 580 28.40 -44.65 -25.15
N GLU A 581 29.30 -44.50 -26.12
CA GLU A 581 29.99 -43.24 -26.43
C GLU A 581 29.10 -42.14 -27.05
N GLU A 582 27.81 -42.40 -27.28
CA GLU A 582 26.88 -41.44 -27.87
C GLU A 582 26.17 -40.59 -26.79
N LYS A 583 26.41 -39.27 -26.82
CA LYS A 583 25.75 -38.32 -25.91
C LYS A 583 24.24 -38.34 -26.14
N ARG A 584 23.49 -38.84 -25.17
CA ARG A 584 22.02 -38.81 -25.17
C ARG A 584 21.53 -37.37 -25.11
N MET A 585 20.67 -37.01 -26.06
CA MET A 585 20.03 -35.69 -26.15
C MET A 585 18.53 -35.88 -26.38
N LEU A 586 17.73 -35.16 -25.60
CA LEU A 586 16.28 -35.08 -25.75
C LEU A 586 15.92 -33.66 -26.18
N THR A 587 15.00 -33.51 -27.13
CA THR A 587 14.46 -32.20 -27.53
C THR A 587 12.95 -32.20 -27.35
N LEU A 588 12.45 -31.27 -26.54
CA LEU A 588 11.04 -31.08 -26.25
C LEU A 588 10.62 -29.66 -26.65
N GLY A 589 9.44 -29.54 -27.26
CA GLY A 589 8.78 -28.26 -27.44
C GLY A 589 7.95 -27.90 -26.22
N ILE A 590 8.04 -26.68 -25.73
CA ILE A 590 7.23 -26.15 -24.63
C ILE A 590 6.40 -25.00 -25.16
N ARG A 591 5.08 -25.11 -25.06
CA ARG A 591 4.11 -24.03 -25.25
C ARG A 591 3.64 -23.58 -23.89
N MET A 592 4.16 -22.45 -23.43
CA MET A 592 3.82 -21.92 -22.11
C MET A 592 2.64 -20.96 -22.20
N ASN A 593 1.68 -21.12 -21.28
CA ASN A 593 0.57 -20.21 -21.05
C ASN A 593 0.54 -19.76 -19.59
N ASP A 594 1.16 -18.62 -19.35
CA ASP A 594 1.25 -17.87 -18.11
C ASP A 594 0.34 -16.63 -18.21
N SER A 595 -0.72 -16.62 -17.39
CA SER A 595 -1.72 -15.54 -17.38
C SER A 595 -1.28 -14.28 -16.64
N ILE A 596 -0.09 -14.30 -16.01
CA ILE A 596 0.44 -13.19 -15.23
C ILE A 596 1.74 -12.69 -15.86
N LEU A 597 2.70 -13.58 -16.12
CA LEU A 597 3.99 -13.23 -16.69
C LEU A 597 4.02 -13.54 -18.20
N GLU A 598 3.61 -12.58 -19.01
CA GLU A 598 3.67 -12.66 -20.48
C GLU A 598 5.07 -13.03 -21.05
N MET A 599 6.14 -12.67 -20.35
CA MET A 599 7.54 -12.97 -20.66
C MET A 599 7.85 -14.47 -20.64
N ASN A 600 7.07 -15.25 -19.91
CA ASN A 600 7.16 -16.71 -19.95
C ASN A 600 6.38 -17.32 -21.14
N ASN A 601 5.52 -16.56 -21.82
CA ASN A 601 4.69 -17.07 -22.91
C ASN A 601 5.48 -17.25 -24.20
N GLY A 602 5.07 -18.26 -24.97
CA GLY A 602 5.61 -18.53 -26.30
C GLY A 602 5.88 -20.00 -26.56
N GLU A 603 6.48 -20.26 -27.72
CA GLU A 603 6.98 -21.57 -28.13
C GLU A 603 8.49 -21.64 -27.89
N PHE A 604 8.92 -22.58 -27.05
CA PHE A 604 10.32 -22.80 -26.74
C PHE A 604 10.76 -24.20 -27.15
N VAL A 605 11.98 -24.31 -27.65
CA VAL A 605 12.64 -25.60 -27.91
C VAL A 605 13.64 -25.82 -26.77
N TRP A 606 13.35 -26.81 -25.94
CA TRP A 606 14.18 -27.22 -24.82
C TRP A 606 15.01 -28.45 -25.20
N THR A 607 16.32 -28.26 -25.29
CA THR A 607 17.27 -29.34 -25.59
C THR A 607 17.99 -29.75 -24.32
N ILE A 608 17.89 -31.01 -23.95
CA ILE A 608 18.27 -31.57 -22.66
C ILE A 608 19.33 -32.65 -22.88
N GLY A 609 20.47 -32.49 -22.23
CA GLY A 609 21.52 -33.51 -22.14
C GLY A 609 21.75 -33.95 -20.69
N GLU A 610 22.69 -34.86 -20.49
CA GLU A 610 23.02 -35.41 -19.16
C GLU A 610 23.73 -34.39 -18.24
N THR A 611 24.46 -33.43 -18.81
CA THR A 611 25.24 -32.44 -18.06
C THR A 611 24.58 -31.06 -17.98
N GLY A 612 23.36 -30.91 -18.53
CA GLY A 612 22.63 -29.64 -18.56
C GLY A 612 21.71 -29.52 -19.76
N SER A 613 21.11 -28.35 -19.93
CA SER A 613 20.15 -28.09 -21.00
C SER A 613 20.24 -26.66 -21.53
N SER A 614 19.60 -26.42 -22.67
CA SER A 614 19.48 -25.10 -23.31
C SER A 614 18.06 -24.87 -23.79
N LEU A 615 17.58 -23.64 -23.66
CA LEU A 615 16.26 -23.22 -24.13
C LEU A 615 16.40 -22.19 -25.25
N LYS A 616 15.68 -22.37 -26.35
CA LYS A 616 15.59 -21.39 -27.44
C LYS A 616 14.14 -21.00 -27.68
N ALA A 617 13.85 -19.71 -27.68
CA ALA A 617 12.56 -19.22 -28.15
C ALA A 617 12.46 -19.40 -29.68
N ARG A 618 11.35 -19.96 -30.14
CA ARG A 618 11.07 -20.08 -31.57
C ARG A 618 10.65 -18.72 -32.11
N LYS A 619 11.38 -18.19 -33.09
CA LYS A 619 10.96 -16.97 -33.79
C LYS A 619 9.80 -17.30 -34.73
N PRO A 620 8.77 -16.44 -34.84
CA PRO A 620 7.82 -16.55 -35.93
C PRO A 620 8.56 -16.26 -37.24
N GLU A 621 8.88 -17.29 -38.03
CA GLU A 621 9.47 -17.08 -39.36
C GLU A 621 8.39 -16.59 -40.33
N PRO A 622 8.67 -15.58 -41.17
CA PRO A 622 7.91 -15.34 -42.38
C PRO A 622 8.22 -16.46 -43.38
N ASP A 623 7.19 -17.21 -43.80
CA ASP A 623 7.16 -18.30 -44.80
C ASP A 623 8.32 -18.34 -45.82
N THR A 624 9.54 -18.69 -45.42
CA THR A 624 10.62 -19.05 -46.35
C THR A 624 11.72 -19.86 -45.67
N CYS A 625 11.91 -21.07 -46.20
CA CYS A 625 13.13 -21.88 -46.14
C CYS A 625 13.41 -22.72 -44.86
N GLY A 626 12.59 -23.75 -44.66
CA GLY A 626 13.09 -25.13 -44.80
C GLY A 626 14.16 -25.67 -43.84
N CYS A 627 14.33 -25.10 -42.65
CA CYS A 627 15.09 -25.72 -41.55
C CYS A 627 14.18 -25.90 -40.32
N THR A 628 13.20 -26.80 -40.40
CA THR A 628 12.41 -27.18 -39.23
C THR A 628 13.32 -27.94 -38.27
N GLU A 629 13.67 -27.36 -37.12
CA GLU A 629 14.13 -28.14 -35.97
C GLU A 629 13.04 -29.21 -35.73
N ASN A 630 13.34 -30.48 -36.03
CA ASN A 630 12.38 -31.59 -35.98
C ASN A 630 12.03 -31.92 -34.52
N VAL A 631 11.22 -31.09 -33.89
CA VAL A 631 10.66 -31.31 -32.55
C VAL A 631 9.42 -32.18 -32.69
N SER A 632 9.51 -33.44 -32.26
CA SER A 632 8.44 -34.43 -32.40
C SER A 632 7.37 -34.37 -31.31
N ILE A 633 7.65 -33.67 -30.20
CA ILE A 633 6.81 -33.62 -28.99
C ILE A 633 6.70 -32.18 -28.51
N TRP A 634 5.46 -31.71 -28.33
CA TRP A 634 5.13 -30.40 -27.78
C TRP A 634 4.27 -30.57 -26.53
N LEU A 635 4.65 -29.90 -25.44
CA LEU A 635 3.89 -29.83 -24.20
C LEU A 635 3.18 -28.48 -24.13
N GLU A 636 1.85 -28.50 -24.11
CA GLU A 636 1.06 -27.31 -23.81
C GLU A 636 0.87 -27.27 -22.29
N THR A 637 1.44 -26.26 -21.64
CA THR A 637 1.55 -26.24 -20.18
C THR A 637 1.37 -24.85 -19.58
N LYS A 638 1.03 -24.85 -18.30
CA LYS A 638 1.01 -23.68 -17.43
C LYS A 638 2.18 -23.70 -16.43
N PRO A 639 2.50 -22.56 -15.80
CA PRO A 639 3.54 -22.48 -14.78
C PRO A 639 3.46 -23.53 -13.67
N GLU A 640 2.28 -23.69 -13.06
CA GLU A 640 2.03 -24.62 -11.97
C GLU A 640 2.19 -26.09 -12.37
N GLU A 641 1.93 -26.42 -13.63
CA GLU A 641 2.06 -27.77 -14.16
C GLU A 641 3.54 -28.11 -14.40
N LEU A 642 4.28 -27.21 -15.05
CA LEU A 642 5.70 -27.38 -15.30
C LEU A 642 6.50 -27.49 -14.01
N VAL A 643 6.23 -26.60 -13.04
CA VAL A 643 6.85 -26.65 -11.71
C VAL A 643 6.47 -27.94 -10.99
N SER A 644 5.18 -28.30 -10.92
CA SER A 644 4.77 -29.51 -10.21
C SER A 644 5.39 -30.79 -10.79
N TRP A 645 5.65 -30.85 -12.10
CA TRP A 645 6.34 -31.98 -12.73
C TRP A 645 7.84 -31.98 -12.41
N LEU A 646 8.53 -30.86 -12.66
CA LEU A 646 9.98 -30.78 -12.50
C LEU A 646 10.42 -30.98 -11.04
N PHE A 647 9.58 -30.61 -10.08
CA PHE A 647 9.81 -30.83 -8.65
C PHE A 647 9.30 -32.18 -8.14
N GLY A 648 8.81 -33.06 -9.03
CA GLY A 648 8.46 -34.44 -8.70
C GLY A 648 7.13 -34.61 -7.94
N CYS A 649 6.32 -33.55 -7.79
CA CYS A 649 5.06 -33.59 -7.06
C CYS A 649 3.91 -34.24 -7.86
N ARG A 650 3.88 -34.03 -9.18
CA ARG A 650 2.90 -34.66 -10.09
C ARG A 650 3.62 -35.32 -11.24
N LYS A 651 3.10 -36.47 -11.67
CA LYS A 651 3.67 -37.16 -12.83
C LYS A 651 3.22 -36.51 -14.13
N ALA A 652 4.02 -36.68 -15.18
CA ALA A 652 3.72 -36.10 -16.48
C ALA A 652 2.37 -36.59 -17.05
N GLU A 653 1.99 -37.83 -16.79
CA GLU A 653 0.73 -38.42 -17.25
C GLU A 653 -0.49 -37.80 -16.57
N GLU A 654 -0.35 -37.35 -15.32
CA GLU A 654 -1.42 -36.68 -14.57
C GLU A 654 -1.66 -35.24 -15.05
N ILE A 655 -0.67 -34.66 -15.73
CA ILE A 655 -0.73 -33.28 -16.24
C ILE A 655 -1.16 -33.29 -17.71
N TRP A 656 -0.47 -34.05 -18.55
CA TRP A 656 -0.63 -34.03 -20.01
C TRP A 656 -1.32 -35.27 -20.59
N GLY A 657 -1.85 -36.18 -19.75
CA GLY A 657 -2.45 -37.44 -20.21
C GLY A 657 -3.59 -37.29 -21.24
N GLY A 658 -4.37 -36.20 -21.15
CA GLY A 658 -5.44 -35.90 -22.12
C GLY A 658 -4.97 -35.29 -23.44
N GLN A 659 -3.77 -34.69 -23.49
CA GLN A 659 -3.22 -34.12 -24.72
C GLN A 659 -2.64 -35.21 -25.64
N LEU A 660 -2.35 -36.40 -25.12
CA LEU A 660 -1.45 -37.35 -25.78
C LEU A 660 -1.92 -38.81 -25.57
N GLU A 661 -2.95 -39.23 -26.32
CA GLU A 661 -3.47 -40.62 -26.33
C GLU A 661 -2.56 -41.67 -27.01
N ASN A 662 -1.33 -41.35 -27.43
CA ASN A 662 -0.40 -42.36 -27.98
C ASN A 662 1.05 -41.86 -28.06
N LYS A 663 2.01 -42.78 -27.91
CA LYS A 663 3.48 -42.70 -28.20
C LYS A 663 4.48 -42.61 -27.02
N GLY A 664 4.33 -43.37 -25.94
CA GLY A 664 5.45 -43.57 -24.98
C GLY A 664 6.01 -42.27 -24.36
N LEU A 665 5.23 -41.18 -24.35
CA LEU A 665 5.63 -39.88 -23.82
C LEU A 665 6.01 -39.98 -22.34
N ALA A 666 5.25 -40.74 -21.56
CA ALA A 666 5.55 -41.12 -20.19
C ALA A 666 7.01 -41.57 -20.04
N GLU A 667 7.44 -42.51 -20.89
CA GLU A 667 8.80 -43.05 -20.90
C GLU A 667 9.84 -42.04 -21.37
N ILE A 668 9.47 -41.07 -22.22
CA ILE A 668 10.35 -39.99 -22.70
C ILE A 668 10.54 -38.91 -21.62
N LEU A 669 9.44 -38.47 -20.99
CA LEU A 669 9.49 -37.47 -19.92
C LEU A 669 10.08 -38.04 -18.64
N ALA A 670 9.94 -39.34 -18.37
CA ALA A 670 10.61 -40.03 -17.26
C ALA A 670 12.15 -40.03 -17.38
N GLN A 671 12.70 -39.72 -18.56
CA GLN A 671 14.15 -39.55 -18.79
C GLN A 671 14.67 -38.24 -18.21
N VAL A 672 13.81 -37.23 -18.06
CA VAL A 672 14.15 -35.97 -17.41
C VAL A 672 14.35 -36.22 -15.92
N ASP A 673 15.44 -35.69 -15.39
CA ASP A 673 15.80 -35.85 -14.00
C ASP A 673 15.14 -34.75 -13.15
N THR A 674 13.98 -35.09 -12.60
CA THR A 674 13.20 -34.22 -11.69
C THR A 674 13.88 -34.09 -10.33
N VAL A 675 13.56 -33.04 -9.57
CA VAL A 675 14.11 -32.84 -8.22
C VAL A 675 13.71 -34.00 -7.31
N ASN A 676 14.70 -34.64 -6.70
CA ASN A 676 14.48 -35.68 -5.70
C ASN A 676 14.54 -35.08 -4.28
N GLY A 677 13.38 -34.64 -3.79
CA GLY A 677 13.21 -34.11 -2.44
C GLY A 677 13.49 -32.62 -2.32
N VAL A 678 12.58 -31.92 -1.65
CA VAL A 678 12.65 -30.49 -1.31
C VAL A 678 12.53 -30.34 0.20
N TYR A 679 13.41 -29.55 0.81
CA TYR A 679 13.36 -29.22 2.23
C TYR A 679 13.62 -27.72 2.43
N LEU A 680 12.54 -26.95 2.55
CA LEU A 680 12.57 -25.50 2.81
C LEU A 680 11.72 -25.23 4.06
N ASP A 681 12.36 -25.25 5.22
CA ASP A 681 11.72 -25.07 6.53
C ASP A 681 11.91 -23.65 7.06
N GLU A 682 12.06 -22.67 6.18
CA GLU A 682 11.96 -21.26 6.54
C GLU A 682 10.53 -21.00 7.02
N ILE A 683 10.39 -20.65 8.29
CA ILE A 683 9.14 -20.22 8.91
C ILE A 683 9.36 -18.80 9.41
N VAL A 684 8.29 -18.03 9.38
CA VAL A 684 8.12 -16.89 10.27
C VAL A 684 6.98 -17.28 11.17
#